data_AF-A0A814R4Y7-F1
#
_entry.id   AF-A0A814R4Y7-F1
#
_cell.length_a   1.000
_cell.length_b   1.000
_cell.length_c   1.000
_cell.angle_alpha   90.00
_cell.angle_beta   90.00
_cell.angle_gamma   90.00
#
_symmetry.space_group_name_H-M   'P 1'
#
loop_
_entity.id
_entity.type
_entity.pdbx_description
1 polymer ?
#
loop_
_entity_poly.entity_id
_entity_poly.type
_entity_poly.pdbx_seq_one_letter_code
_entity_poly.pdbx_strand_id
1 'polypeptide(L)'
;MASSAKENLIQFEKVNNIQEITAADEIYAYDASFQQSILQTRPWLQNPNYFKRCKISALALLKLVMHARSGGTLEVMGMLLGKIDGENMIVMDSFALPVEGTETRVNAQQEAYEYMSSYTLWAKEVNRPENVIGWYHSHPGYGCWLSGIDVDTQMQNQQYQDPFVAIVVDPTRTISAGKVNIGAFRTYPKGHKAESEAIEYQPIPLNKIEDFGVHCKQYYPLEVSFFKSSLDKRLLEHLWNRYWVSTLSTSTLLTNADYITGQINDVADKLEQAESHLGRTSFLPLPEQDRKQDDKLAKAAKDCTKTAVEAVNSLMSQLIKERLFNQIFRINTMSHNSYKLLNNSTDKLDVDPPVTMNNTLRKRFIQITFAVILYWFISITMVFLNKYLLSSNDVKLDAPLFITWYQCVVTVGICALLGSLNKHITIFSKFPTFKIDLKIARDVLPLSVMFVAMIIFNNLTLKYLTVSFYMVGRSLTTVANVIFTYFMLGQKTSFKALACCGLIIAGFFLGIDQENALGTLSMSGAFCGVASSVFVALNAIYTSRCLPCVDNNVWRLCLYNNFNACILFLPLMIIFGELSIVINYSKIFNLPFWFAMSMAGLLGFSMGYVTGYQIQMTSPLTHNVSGTAKSYVQTLLAVVIYSETKTTLWWISNLFVLGGSGLFAHVRATEMKQNHNTNKNSDNNSTTSLPK
;
A
#
# COMPACT_ATOMS: atom_id res chain seq x y z
N MET A 1 41.57 18.78 -44.39
CA MET A 1 40.54 19.39 -45.27
C MET A 1 39.12 18.89 -44.96
N ALA A 2 38.89 17.59 -44.74
CA ALA A 2 37.55 17.05 -44.45
C ALA A 2 36.90 17.53 -43.12
N SER A 3 37.67 17.86 -42.08
CA SER A 3 37.10 18.40 -40.82
C SER A 3 36.57 19.83 -40.97
N SER A 4 37.28 20.66 -41.71
CA SER A 4 36.89 22.05 -41.99
C SER A 4 35.62 22.13 -42.84
N ALA A 5 35.41 21.19 -43.76
CA ALA A 5 34.16 21.14 -44.53
C ALA A 5 32.93 20.86 -43.65
N LYS A 6 33.08 19.99 -42.64
CA LYS A 6 31.99 19.65 -41.71
C LYS A 6 31.70 20.78 -40.72
N GLU A 7 32.74 21.46 -40.23
CA GLU A 7 32.59 22.65 -39.39
C GLU A 7 31.94 23.81 -40.15
N ASN A 8 32.34 24.03 -41.40
CA ASN A 8 31.73 25.04 -42.27
C ASN A 8 30.27 24.71 -42.60
N LEU A 9 29.93 23.42 -42.78
CA LEU A 9 28.55 22.97 -42.97
C LEU A 9 27.69 23.24 -41.72
N ILE A 10 28.17 22.90 -40.53
CA ILE A 10 27.47 23.16 -39.26
C ILE A 10 27.27 24.66 -39.03
N GLN A 11 28.29 25.48 -39.31
CA GLN A 11 28.21 26.93 -39.19
C GLN A 11 27.21 27.51 -40.20
N PHE A 12 27.21 27.01 -41.43
CA PHE A 12 26.26 27.39 -42.48
C PHE A 12 24.83 27.03 -42.09
N GLU A 13 24.59 25.81 -41.60
CA GLU A 13 23.27 25.37 -41.15
C GLU A 13 22.74 26.23 -39.99
N LYS A 14 23.62 26.55 -39.03
CA LYS A 14 23.28 27.36 -37.85
C LYS A 14 22.98 28.82 -38.18
N VAL A 15 23.72 29.43 -39.10
CA VAL A 15 23.47 30.82 -39.53
C VAL A 15 22.18 30.94 -40.35
N ASN A 16 21.84 29.91 -41.11
CA ASN A 16 20.69 29.91 -42.00
C ASN A 16 19.43 29.26 -41.39
N ASN A 17 19.43 28.94 -40.09
CA ASN A 17 18.35 28.21 -39.42
C ASN A 17 17.92 26.94 -40.16
N ILE A 18 18.85 26.28 -40.86
CA ILE A 18 18.59 25.03 -41.57
C ILE A 18 18.42 23.95 -40.49
N GLN A 19 17.20 23.47 -40.32
CA GLN A 19 16.89 22.36 -39.43
C GLN A 19 17.00 21.07 -40.22
N GLU A 20 17.93 20.20 -39.82
CA GLU A 20 17.95 18.81 -40.30
C GLU A 20 16.73 18.09 -39.69
N ILE A 21 15.64 18.01 -40.44
CA ILE A 21 14.45 17.26 -40.01
C ILE A 21 14.75 15.79 -40.23
N THR A 22 15.33 15.12 -39.23
CA THR A 22 15.34 13.66 -39.24
C THR A 22 13.89 13.19 -39.16
N ALA A 23 13.40 12.44 -40.16
CA ALA A 23 12.05 11.86 -40.17
C ALA A 23 11.72 11.04 -38.89
N ALA A 24 12.75 10.62 -38.15
CA ALA A 24 12.61 9.95 -36.85
C ALA A 24 12.13 10.86 -35.71
N ASP A 25 12.40 12.18 -35.78
CA ASP A 25 12.07 13.14 -34.72
C ASP A 25 10.76 13.89 -35.00
N GLU A 26 10.26 13.83 -36.23
CA GLU A 26 8.97 14.43 -36.64
C GLU A 26 7.79 13.91 -35.82
N ILE A 27 7.84 12.63 -35.40
CA ILE A 27 6.83 12.02 -34.52
C ILE A 27 6.71 12.74 -33.16
N TYR A 28 7.70 13.52 -32.73
CA TYR A 28 7.64 14.30 -31.50
C TYR A 28 6.97 15.68 -31.67
N ALA A 29 6.80 16.19 -32.90
CA ALA A 29 6.18 17.48 -33.15
C ALA A 29 4.67 17.46 -32.81
N TYR A 30 4.19 18.40 -31.99
CA TYR A 30 2.79 18.47 -31.59
C TYR A 30 2.04 19.57 -32.36
N ASP A 31 1.07 19.17 -33.18
CA ASP A 31 0.14 20.09 -33.84
C ASP A 31 -1.21 20.09 -33.13
N ALA A 32 -1.44 21.15 -32.34
CA ALA A 32 -2.68 21.32 -31.58
C ALA A 32 -3.93 21.46 -32.47
N SER A 33 -3.78 22.11 -33.64
CA SER A 33 -4.89 22.35 -34.55
C SER A 33 -5.37 21.05 -35.21
N PHE A 34 -4.41 20.22 -35.63
CA PHE A 34 -4.66 18.90 -36.17
C PHE A 34 -5.33 17.99 -35.12
N GLN A 35 -4.79 17.94 -33.89
CA GLN A 35 -5.40 17.14 -32.82
C GLN A 35 -6.84 17.58 -32.52
N GLN A 36 -7.12 18.88 -32.46
CA GLN A 36 -8.46 19.39 -32.22
C GLN A 36 -9.43 19.01 -33.36
N SER A 37 -8.97 19.07 -34.61
CA SER A 37 -9.77 18.67 -35.78
C SER A 37 -10.14 17.17 -35.76
N ILE A 38 -9.21 16.31 -35.35
CA ILE A 38 -9.43 14.86 -35.20
C ILE A 38 -10.43 14.57 -34.07
N LEU A 39 -10.28 15.26 -32.92
CA LEU A 39 -11.18 15.12 -31.78
C LEU A 39 -12.59 15.62 -32.09
N GLN A 40 -12.75 16.58 -33.01
CA GLN A 40 -14.07 17.04 -33.47
C GLN A 40 -14.71 16.07 -34.46
N THR A 41 -13.92 15.50 -35.38
CA THR A 41 -14.44 14.59 -36.43
C THR A 41 -14.70 13.18 -35.93
N ARG A 42 -13.97 12.72 -34.90
CA ARG A 42 -14.13 11.41 -34.22
C ARG A 42 -14.31 10.23 -35.21
N PRO A 43 -13.36 10.02 -36.15
CA PRO A 43 -13.51 9.01 -37.21
C PRO A 43 -13.64 7.56 -36.68
N TRP A 44 -13.13 7.27 -35.49
CA TRP A 44 -13.25 5.96 -34.83
C TRP A 44 -14.67 5.59 -34.40
N LEU A 45 -15.61 6.54 -34.37
CA LEU A 45 -17.02 6.22 -34.10
C LEU A 45 -17.69 5.51 -35.29
N GLN A 46 -17.17 5.69 -36.50
CA GLN A 46 -17.71 5.06 -37.72
C GLN A 46 -17.20 3.63 -37.91
N ASN A 47 -15.98 3.34 -37.43
CA ASN A 47 -15.35 2.03 -37.54
C ASN A 47 -14.80 1.59 -36.17
N PRO A 48 -15.38 0.54 -35.53
CA PRO A 48 -14.88 -0.01 -34.27
C PRO A 48 -13.40 -0.43 -34.29
N ASN A 49 -12.89 -0.81 -35.47
CA ASN A 49 -11.51 -1.22 -35.74
C ASN A 49 -10.68 -0.12 -36.41
N TYR A 50 -11.02 1.15 -36.21
CA TYR A 50 -10.29 2.29 -36.78
C TYR A 50 -8.82 2.30 -36.34
N PHE A 51 -8.56 2.11 -35.04
CA PHE A 51 -7.20 2.07 -34.52
C PHE A 51 -6.61 0.67 -34.69
N LYS A 52 -5.48 0.56 -35.39
CA LYS A 52 -4.81 -0.72 -35.63
C LYS A 52 -3.46 -0.82 -34.93
N ARG A 53 -2.83 0.32 -34.63
CA ARG A 53 -1.45 0.39 -34.14
C ARG A 53 -1.33 1.26 -32.91
N CYS A 54 -0.48 0.84 -31.98
CA CYS A 54 -0.08 1.61 -30.81
C CYS A 54 1.44 1.83 -30.86
N LYS A 55 1.87 3.08 -31.07
CA LYS A 55 3.29 3.47 -31.10
C LYS A 55 3.67 4.00 -29.72
N ILE A 56 4.64 3.38 -29.06
CA ILE A 56 5.07 3.75 -27.70
C ILE A 56 6.50 4.28 -27.73
N SER A 57 6.73 5.46 -27.15
CA SER A 57 8.08 6.02 -27.05
C SER A 57 8.97 5.13 -26.16
N ALA A 58 10.27 5.07 -26.45
CA ALA A 58 11.22 4.33 -25.63
C ALA A 58 11.26 4.83 -24.17
N LEU A 59 11.03 6.13 -23.96
CA LEU A 59 10.92 6.74 -22.64
C LEU A 59 9.69 6.21 -21.87
N ALA A 60 8.51 6.24 -22.52
CA ALA A 60 7.29 5.74 -21.92
C ALA A 60 7.43 4.24 -21.60
N LEU A 61 7.97 3.45 -22.53
CA LEU A 61 8.22 2.02 -22.32
C LEU A 61 9.08 1.76 -21.07
N LEU A 62 10.19 2.49 -20.91
CA LEU A 62 11.05 2.35 -19.74
C LEU A 62 10.30 2.69 -18.45
N LYS A 63 9.54 3.79 -18.41
CA LYS A 63 8.74 4.16 -17.24
C LYS A 63 7.69 3.11 -16.90
N LEU A 64 6.98 2.60 -17.90
CA LEU A 64 5.97 1.55 -17.76
C LEU A 64 6.56 0.29 -17.12
N VAL A 65 7.65 -0.22 -17.70
CA VAL A 65 8.32 -1.45 -17.23
C VAL A 65 8.95 -1.26 -15.85
N MET A 66 9.60 -0.11 -15.59
CA MET A 66 10.16 0.19 -14.27
C MET A 66 9.07 0.28 -13.20
N HIS A 67 7.95 0.94 -13.50
CA HIS A 67 6.83 1.03 -12.56
C HIS A 67 6.22 -0.35 -12.30
N ALA A 68 5.90 -1.11 -13.35
CA ALA A 68 5.38 -2.47 -13.24
C ALA A 68 6.29 -3.37 -12.40
N ARG A 69 7.61 -3.29 -12.61
CA ARG A 69 8.59 -4.02 -11.81
C ARG A 69 8.61 -3.58 -10.35
N SER A 70 8.43 -2.29 -10.07
CA SER A 70 8.41 -1.77 -8.69
C SER A 70 7.21 -2.27 -7.87
N GLY A 71 6.11 -2.65 -8.54
CA GLY A 71 4.95 -3.28 -7.92
C GLY A 71 5.20 -4.72 -7.45
N GLY A 72 6.25 -5.38 -7.95
CA GLY A 72 6.57 -6.76 -7.60
C GLY A 72 5.46 -7.73 -8.02
N THR A 73 4.78 -8.35 -7.05
CA THR A 73 3.64 -9.25 -7.27
C THR A 73 2.29 -8.54 -7.22
N LEU A 74 2.26 -7.25 -6.89
CA LEU A 74 1.05 -6.44 -6.87
C LEU A 74 0.87 -5.75 -8.21
N GLU A 75 -0.37 -5.59 -8.63
CA GLU A 75 -0.67 -4.79 -9.81
C GLU A 75 -0.47 -3.31 -9.49
N VAL A 76 0.04 -2.58 -10.47
CA VAL A 76 0.15 -1.12 -10.41
C VAL A 76 -0.45 -0.55 -11.68
N MET A 77 -0.91 0.69 -11.62
CA MET A 77 -1.48 1.37 -12.78
C MET A 77 -1.01 2.81 -12.93
N GLY A 78 -1.20 3.36 -14.12
CA GLY A 78 -0.93 4.75 -14.41
C GLY A 78 -1.60 5.22 -15.68
N MET A 79 -1.26 6.45 -16.09
CA MET A 79 -1.86 7.11 -17.24
C MET A 79 -0.84 7.31 -18.36
N LEU A 80 -1.35 7.41 -19.58
CA LEU A 80 -0.59 7.58 -20.82
C LEU A 80 -0.89 8.96 -21.40
N LEU A 81 0.16 9.72 -21.70
CA LEU A 81 0.08 10.99 -22.41
C LEU A 81 0.49 10.79 -23.86
N GLY A 82 -0.27 11.36 -24.78
CA GLY A 82 -0.02 11.15 -26.20
C GLY A 82 -0.94 11.90 -27.15
N LYS A 83 -0.96 11.42 -28.39
CA LYS A 83 -1.68 12.02 -29.52
C LYS A 83 -2.11 10.98 -30.55
N ILE A 84 -2.96 11.38 -31.48
CA ILE A 84 -3.41 10.54 -32.59
C ILE A 84 -2.74 10.96 -33.89
N ASP A 85 -2.40 9.96 -34.70
CA ASP A 85 -1.97 10.15 -36.08
C ASP A 85 -2.63 9.08 -36.97
N GLY A 86 -3.76 9.45 -37.58
CA GLY A 86 -4.60 8.54 -38.36
C GLY A 86 -5.05 7.32 -37.55
N GLU A 87 -4.79 6.11 -38.08
CA GLU A 87 -5.09 4.83 -37.42
C GLU A 87 -4.12 4.45 -36.27
N ASN A 88 -3.18 5.35 -35.93
CA ASN A 88 -2.17 5.12 -34.90
C ASN A 88 -2.48 5.90 -33.63
N MET A 89 -2.43 5.21 -32.48
CA MET A 89 -2.37 5.85 -31.17
C MET A 89 -0.90 5.98 -30.76
N ILE A 90 -0.44 7.21 -30.50
CA ILE A 90 0.96 7.49 -30.17
C ILE A 90 1.06 7.85 -28.69
N VAL A 91 1.76 7.01 -27.92
CA VAL A 91 2.09 7.25 -26.52
C VAL A 91 3.45 7.93 -26.45
N MET A 92 3.45 9.19 -26.00
CA MET A 92 4.64 10.03 -25.87
C MET A 92 5.30 9.86 -24.50
N ASP A 93 4.49 9.83 -23.44
CA ASP A 93 4.96 9.66 -22.07
C ASP A 93 3.95 8.92 -21.18
N SER A 94 4.38 8.53 -19.99
CA SER A 94 3.52 7.93 -18.97
C SER A 94 3.85 8.43 -17.57
N PHE A 95 2.87 8.33 -16.67
CA PHE A 95 3.05 8.63 -15.25
C PHE A 95 2.27 7.65 -14.37
N ALA A 96 2.89 7.27 -13.25
CA ALA A 96 2.29 6.40 -12.26
C ALA A 96 1.19 7.13 -11.48
N LEU A 97 0.11 6.42 -11.18
CA LEU A 97 -0.88 6.88 -10.22
C LEU A 97 -0.52 6.35 -8.82
N PRO A 98 -0.77 7.12 -7.74
CA PRO A 98 -0.51 6.69 -6.37
C PRO A 98 -1.57 5.69 -5.87
N VAL A 99 -1.90 4.71 -6.69
CA VAL A 99 -2.85 3.63 -6.39
C VAL A 99 -2.16 2.30 -6.60
N GLU A 100 -2.25 1.44 -5.59
CA GLU A 100 -1.92 0.04 -5.75
C GLU A 100 -3.13 -0.63 -6.42
N GLY A 101 -2.89 -1.18 -7.61
CA GLY A 101 -3.88 -1.95 -8.33
C GLY A 101 -4.11 -3.27 -7.59
N THR A 102 -5.38 -3.60 -7.40
CA THR A 102 -5.76 -4.97 -7.08
C THR A 102 -6.81 -5.36 -8.11
N GLU A 103 -6.72 -6.56 -8.69
CA GLU A 103 -7.68 -7.20 -9.61
C GLU A 103 -9.14 -7.19 -9.14
N THR A 104 -9.45 -6.63 -7.97
CA THR A 104 -10.76 -6.52 -7.35
C THR A 104 -11.24 -5.08 -7.13
N ARG A 105 -10.47 -4.06 -7.52
CA ARG A 105 -10.85 -2.64 -7.36
C ARG A 105 -10.47 -1.84 -8.61
N VAL A 106 -11.48 -1.35 -9.32
CA VAL A 106 -11.28 -0.57 -10.55
C VAL A 106 -11.60 0.91 -10.43
N ASN A 107 -12.06 1.37 -9.28
CA ASN A 107 -12.07 2.80 -9.02
C ASN A 107 -10.74 3.21 -8.42
N ALA A 108 -9.89 3.79 -9.27
CA ALA A 108 -8.88 4.74 -8.83
C ALA A 108 -9.56 5.66 -7.81
N GLN A 109 -9.08 5.64 -6.57
CA GLN A 109 -9.69 6.41 -5.47
C GLN A 109 -9.84 7.87 -5.91
N GLN A 110 -10.76 8.64 -5.32
CA GLN A 110 -10.99 10.05 -5.68
C GLN A 110 -9.68 10.88 -5.75
N GLU A 111 -8.68 10.50 -4.94
CA GLU A 111 -7.30 11.00 -4.92
C GLU A 111 -6.54 10.84 -6.26
N ALA A 112 -6.79 9.76 -7.00
CA ALA A 112 -6.15 9.52 -8.30
C ALA A 112 -6.68 10.47 -9.38
N TYR A 113 -7.99 10.77 -9.40
CA TYR A 113 -8.57 11.75 -10.33
C TYR A 113 -8.03 13.16 -10.06
N GLU A 114 -7.87 13.55 -8.79
CA GLU A 114 -7.25 14.82 -8.39
C GLU A 114 -5.79 14.91 -8.84
N TYR A 115 -5.04 13.81 -8.65
CA TYR A 115 -3.65 13.72 -9.10
C TYR A 115 -3.55 13.79 -10.64
N MET A 116 -4.43 13.12 -11.37
CA MET A 116 -4.48 13.16 -12.84
C MET A 116 -4.70 14.57 -13.37
N SER A 117 -5.67 15.29 -12.79
CA SER A 117 -5.97 16.67 -13.16
C SER A 117 -4.76 17.58 -12.91
N SER A 118 -4.17 17.47 -11.72
CA SER A 118 -3.00 18.27 -11.32
C SER A 118 -1.78 17.96 -12.19
N TYR A 119 -1.50 16.69 -12.47
CA TYR A 119 -0.37 16.28 -13.30
C TYR A 119 -0.49 16.80 -14.73
N THR A 120 -1.69 16.78 -15.31
CA THR A 120 -1.94 17.29 -16.66
C THR A 120 -1.72 18.81 -16.71
N LEU A 121 -2.07 19.55 -15.66
CA LEU A 121 -1.78 20.99 -15.56
C LEU A 121 -0.27 21.25 -15.46
N TRP A 122 0.45 20.53 -14.59
CA TRP A 122 1.91 20.68 -14.47
C TRP A 122 2.66 20.29 -15.74
N ALA A 123 2.18 19.26 -16.45
CA ALA A 123 2.74 18.87 -17.74
C ALA A 123 2.67 20.04 -18.74
N LYS A 124 1.53 20.76 -18.78
CA LYS A 124 1.35 21.93 -19.64
C LYS A 124 2.26 23.10 -19.24
N GLU A 125 2.49 23.32 -17.95
CA GLU A 125 3.42 24.35 -17.45
C GLU A 125 4.86 24.13 -17.93
N VAL A 126 5.27 22.88 -18.14
CA VAL A 126 6.60 22.51 -18.66
C VAL A 126 6.63 22.27 -20.17
N ASN A 127 5.67 22.82 -20.92
CA ASN A 127 5.54 22.67 -22.37
C ASN A 127 5.42 21.21 -22.85
N ARG A 128 4.65 20.39 -22.12
CA ARG A 128 4.17 19.09 -22.60
C ARG A 128 2.68 19.20 -22.95
N PRO A 129 2.34 19.50 -24.21
CA PRO A 129 0.96 19.79 -24.62
C PRO A 129 0.09 18.54 -24.79
N GLU A 130 0.67 17.34 -24.77
CA GLU A 130 -0.06 16.09 -24.95
C GLU A 130 -1.08 15.85 -23.84
N ASN A 131 -2.29 15.44 -24.24
CA ASN A 131 -3.34 15.08 -23.30
C ASN A 131 -3.29 13.56 -23.01
N VAL A 132 -4.09 13.14 -22.03
CA VAL A 132 -4.28 11.73 -21.71
C VAL A 132 -4.91 11.01 -22.91
N ILE A 133 -4.30 9.90 -23.34
CA ILE A 133 -4.76 9.07 -24.47
C ILE A 133 -5.05 7.62 -24.06
N GLY A 134 -4.82 7.29 -22.79
CA GLY A 134 -5.03 5.94 -22.29
C GLY A 134 -4.52 5.74 -20.88
N TRP A 135 -4.58 4.48 -20.46
CA TRP A 135 -4.10 4.02 -19.17
C TRP A 135 -3.27 2.75 -19.33
N TYR A 136 -2.45 2.47 -18.34
CA TYR A 136 -1.73 1.21 -18.27
C TYR A 136 -1.87 0.56 -16.91
N HIS A 137 -1.75 -0.76 -16.88
CA HIS A 137 -1.61 -1.53 -15.65
C HIS A 137 -0.68 -2.73 -15.86
N SER A 138 -0.29 -3.38 -14.77
CA SER A 138 0.59 -4.54 -14.80
C SER A 138 -0.14 -5.83 -14.43
N HIS A 139 0.15 -6.93 -15.13
CA HIS A 139 -0.28 -8.28 -14.79
C HIS A 139 0.92 -9.17 -14.45
N PRO A 140 1.34 -9.27 -13.18
CA PRO A 140 2.55 -10.01 -12.82
C PRO A 140 2.38 -11.54 -12.95
N GLY A 141 2.87 -12.12 -14.05
CA GLY A 141 3.02 -13.58 -14.21
C GLY A 141 1.90 -14.32 -14.93
N TYR A 142 0.81 -13.66 -15.32
CA TYR A 142 -0.34 -14.28 -16.02
C TYR A 142 -0.61 -13.71 -17.42
N GLY A 143 0.33 -12.92 -17.98
CA GLY A 143 0.29 -12.47 -19.36
C GLY A 143 -0.50 -11.18 -19.58
N CYS A 144 -0.45 -10.68 -20.82
CA CYS A 144 -1.06 -9.41 -21.19
C CYS A 144 -2.41 -9.66 -21.87
N TRP A 145 -3.49 -9.38 -21.16
CA TRP A 145 -4.89 -9.51 -21.61
C TRP A 145 -5.77 -8.63 -20.70
N LEU A 146 -7.02 -8.37 -21.08
CA LEU A 146 -7.96 -7.61 -20.23
C LEU A 146 -8.90 -8.55 -19.48
N SER A 147 -8.95 -8.45 -18.15
CA SER A 147 -9.95 -9.10 -17.31
C SER A 147 -11.34 -8.49 -17.52
N GLY A 148 -12.40 -9.13 -17.00
CA GLY A 148 -13.74 -8.54 -17.08
C GLY A 148 -13.82 -7.13 -16.48
N ILE A 149 -13.08 -6.92 -15.39
CA ILE A 149 -12.97 -5.63 -14.71
C ILE A 149 -12.21 -4.59 -15.57
N ASP A 150 -11.14 -5.02 -16.26
CA ASP A 150 -10.40 -4.14 -17.17
C ASP A 150 -11.21 -3.78 -18.41
N VAL A 151 -12.01 -4.72 -18.92
CA VAL A 151 -12.93 -4.47 -20.03
C VAL A 151 -13.97 -3.43 -19.63
N ASP A 152 -14.61 -3.56 -18.47
CA ASP A 152 -15.58 -2.58 -18.00
C ASP A 152 -14.95 -1.18 -17.83
N THR A 153 -13.75 -1.13 -17.25
CA THR A 153 -12.98 0.12 -17.09
C THR A 153 -12.68 0.76 -18.43
N GLN A 154 -12.17 -0.03 -19.37
CA GLN A 154 -11.80 0.43 -20.69
C GLN A 154 -13.04 0.87 -21.49
N MET A 155 -14.16 0.18 -21.34
CA MET A 155 -15.44 0.59 -21.93
C MET A 155 -15.92 1.93 -21.35
N GLN A 156 -15.84 2.14 -20.04
CA GLN A 156 -16.19 3.41 -19.40
C GLN A 156 -15.28 4.54 -19.88
N ASN A 157 -13.97 4.31 -19.92
CA ASN A 157 -13.01 5.31 -20.39
C ASN A 157 -13.22 5.62 -21.88
N GLN A 158 -13.46 4.63 -22.73
CA GLN A 158 -13.84 4.85 -24.13
C GLN A 158 -15.20 5.55 -24.28
N GLN A 159 -16.10 5.46 -23.31
CA GLN A 159 -17.39 6.16 -23.37
C GLN A 159 -17.25 7.66 -23.05
N TYR A 160 -16.45 8.02 -22.04
CA TYR A 160 -16.35 9.41 -21.55
C TYR A 160 -15.11 10.17 -22.03
N GLN A 161 -14.03 9.47 -22.37
CA GLN A 161 -12.72 10.05 -22.70
C GLN A 161 -12.14 9.48 -24.02
N ASP A 162 -12.97 8.99 -24.94
CA ASP A 162 -12.48 8.53 -26.25
C ASP A 162 -11.81 9.68 -26.99
N PRO A 163 -10.59 9.50 -27.51
CA PRO A 163 -9.92 8.23 -27.81
C PRO A 163 -9.07 7.67 -26.67
N PHE A 164 -9.33 6.42 -26.25
CA PHE A 164 -8.65 5.80 -25.09
C PHE A 164 -8.08 4.39 -25.34
N VAL A 165 -6.84 4.09 -24.93
CA VAL A 165 -6.21 2.75 -25.03
C VAL A 165 -5.85 2.16 -23.66
N ALA A 166 -5.97 0.84 -23.52
CA ALA A 166 -5.47 0.10 -22.37
C ALA A 166 -4.14 -0.59 -22.71
N ILE A 167 -3.09 -0.38 -21.92
CA ILE A 167 -1.81 -1.08 -22.06
C ILE A 167 -1.59 -2.00 -20.85
N VAL A 168 -1.30 -3.27 -21.10
CA VAL A 168 -0.98 -4.26 -20.06
C VAL A 168 0.49 -4.64 -20.18
N VAL A 169 1.20 -4.67 -19.06
CA VAL A 169 2.62 -5.06 -18.99
C VAL A 169 2.79 -6.21 -18.00
N ASP A 170 3.46 -7.29 -18.40
CA ASP A 170 3.84 -8.37 -17.48
C ASP A 170 5.33 -8.25 -17.10
N PRO A 171 5.67 -7.68 -15.93
CA PRO A 171 7.06 -7.48 -15.52
C PRO A 171 7.78 -8.81 -15.24
N THR A 172 7.06 -9.81 -14.73
CA THR A 172 7.62 -11.11 -14.37
C THR A 172 8.01 -11.90 -15.62
N ARG A 173 7.11 -11.99 -16.60
CA ARG A 173 7.39 -12.63 -17.89
C ARG A 173 8.43 -11.86 -18.70
N THR A 174 8.48 -10.53 -18.56
CA THR A 174 9.50 -9.72 -19.22
C THR A 174 10.91 -10.15 -18.80
N ILE A 175 11.11 -10.42 -17.51
CA ILE A 175 12.40 -10.88 -16.99
C ILE A 175 12.67 -12.33 -17.42
N SER A 176 11.67 -13.22 -17.39
CA SER A 176 11.85 -14.64 -17.72
C SER A 176 12.14 -14.86 -19.21
N ALA A 177 11.42 -14.15 -20.08
CA ALA A 177 11.55 -14.29 -21.52
C ALA A 177 12.70 -13.45 -22.11
N GLY A 178 13.24 -12.49 -21.37
CA GLY A 178 14.24 -11.53 -21.87
C GLY A 178 13.70 -10.59 -22.96
N LYS A 179 12.38 -10.54 -23.13
CA LYS A 179 11.66 -9.69 -24.09
C LYS A 179 10.53 -9.00 -23.34
N VAL A 180 10.34 -7.71 -23.59
CA VAL A 180 9.24 -6.95 -22.97
C VAL A 180 7.91 -7.56 -23.37
N ASN A 181 7.18 -8.04 -22.36
CA ASN A 181 5.85 -8.59 -22.51
C ASN A 181 4.83 -7.47 -22.25
N ILE A 182 4.25 -6.97 -23.34
CA ILE A 182 3.37 -5.81 -23.36
C ILE A 182 2.30 -6.01 -24.43
N GLY A 183 1.06 -5.66 -24.11
CA GLY A 183 -0.07 -5.67 -25.03
C GLY A 183 -0.83 -4.35 -24.96
N ALA A 184 -1.32 -3.87 -26.10
CA ALA A 184 -2.22 -2.72 -26.19
C ALA A 184 -3.58 -3.19 -26.69
N PHE A 185 -4.65 -2.78 -26.03
CA PHE A 185 -6.00 -3.30 -26.26
C PHE A 185 -7.02 -2.17 -26.30
N ARG A 186 -8.08 -2.39 -27.09
CA ARG A 186 -9.30 -1.57 -27.09
C ARG A 186 -10.52 -2.47 -27.04
N THR A 187 -11.55 -2.04 -26.33
CA THR A 187 -12.81 -2.77 -26.21
C THR A 187 -13.74 -2.42 -27.38
N TYR A 188 -14.50 -3.41 -27.83
CA TYR A 188 -15.56 -3.21 -28.81
C TYR A 188 -16.73 -2.42 -28.20
N PRO A 189 -17.46 -1.61 -29.00
CA PRO A 189 -18.70 -0.99 -28.57
C PRO A 189 -19.76 -2.02 -28.18
N LYS A 190 -20.68 -1.64 -27.27
CA LYS A 190 -21.78 -2.51 -26.82
C LYS A 190 -22.58 -3.04 -28.02
N GLY A 191 -22.63 -4.37 -28.16
CA GLY A 191 -23.37 -5.07 -29.23
C GLY A 191 -22.54 -5.51 -30.43
N HIS A 192 -21.29 -5.06 -30.56
CA HIS A 192 -20.36 -5.52 -31.59
C HIS A 192 -19.48 -6.65 -31.02
N LYS A 193 -19.39 -7.77 -31.74
CA LYS A 193 -18.53 -8.92 -31.38
C LYS A 193 -17.52 -9.18 -32.50
N ALA A 194 -16.34 -9.65 -32.13
CA ALA A 194 -15.26 -9.96 -33.08
C ALA A 194 -15.69 -10.95 -34.19
N GLU A 195 -15.26 -10.70 -35.42
CA GLU A 195 -15.59 -11.50 -36.61
C GLU A 195 -14.71 -12.77 -36.81
N SER A 196 -13.55 -12.93 -36.13
CA SER A 196 -12.70 -14.14 -36.26
C SER A 196 -11.64 -14.34 -35.16
N GLU A 197 -11.17 -15.60 -35.00
CA GLU A 197 -10.53 -16.26 -33.84
C GLU A 197 -8.99 -16.17 -33.72
N ALA A 198 -8.32 -15.09 -34.14
CA ALA A 198 -6.86 -15.01 -34.03
C ALA A 198 -6.39 -14.39 -32.70
N ILE A 199 -6.66 -15.06 -31.57
CA ILE A 199 -6.07 -14.69 -30.28
C ILE A 199 -4.71 -15.38 -30.16
N GLU A 200 -3.63 -14.60 -30.05
CA GLU A 200 -2.29 -15.15 -29.81
C GLU A 200 -2.28 -15.96 -28.51
N TYR A 201 -1.95 -17.25 -28.59
CA TYR A 201 -1.95 -18.13 -27.41
C TYR A 201 -0.89 -17.70 -26.41
N GLN A 202 -1.31 -17.45 -25.17
CA GLN A 202 -0.42 -17.25 -24.03
C GLN A 202 -0.72 -18.29 -22.95
N PRO A 203 0.29 -18.77 -22.20
CA PRO A 203 0.04 -19.59 -21.02
C PRO A 203 -0.72 -18.74 -20.01
N ILE A 204 -1.92 -19.15 -19.61
CA ILE A 204 -2.73 -18.45 -18.61
C ILE A 204 -2.92 -19.42 -17.44
N PRO A 205 -2.66 -19.01 -16.19
CA PRO A 205 -2.89 -19.84 -15.03
C PRO A 205 -4.35 -20.31 -14.90
N LEU A 206 -4.57 -21.48 -14.32
CA LEU A 206 -5.91 -22.09 -14.20
C LEU A 206 -6.92 -21.20 -13.47
N ASN A 207 -6.49 -20.49 -12.43
CA ASN A 207 -7.35 -19.57 -11.69
C ASN A 207 -7.82 -18.34 -12.50
N LYS A 208 -7.27 -18.13 -13.71
CA LYS A 208 -7.56 -16.98 -14.59
C LYS A 208 -8.12 -17.37 -15.95
N ILE A 209 -8.06 -18.66 -16.30
CA ILE A 209 -8.43 -19.12 -17.64
C ILE A 209 -9.93 -18.95 -17.94
N GLU A 210 -10.79 -19.06 -16.93
CA GLU A 210 -12.24 -18.87 -17.08
C GLU A 210 -12.58 -17.41 -17.39
N ASP A 211 -12.03 -16.47 -16.62
CA ASP A 211 -12.24 -15.03 -16.81
C ASP A 211 -11.73 -14.58 -18.18
N PHE A 212 -10.53 -15.02 -18.57
CA PHE A 212 -10.01 -14.79 -19.92
C PHE A 212 -10.95 -15.34 -21.00
N GLY A 213 -11.44 -16.57 -20.85
CA GLY A 213 -12.32 -17.23 -21.83
C GLY A 213 -13.65 -16.50 -22.06
N VAL A 214 -14.19 -15.84 -21.04
CA VAL A 214 -15.45 -15.07 -21.12
C VAL A 214 -15.24 -13.74 -21.83
N HIS A 215 -14.14 -13.05 -21.53
CA HIS A 215 -13.95 -11.64 -21.93
C HIS A 215 -13.05 -11.44 -23.16
N CYS A 216 -12.29 -12.44 -23.60
CA CYS A 216 -11.35 -12.32 -24.72
C CYS A 216 -11.96 -11.89 -26.06
N LYS A 217 -13.27 -12.02 -26.25
CA LYS A 217 -13.99 -11.57 -27.47
C LYS A 217 -14.52 -10.14 -27.38
N GLN A 218 -14.37 -9.48 -26.24
CA GLN A 218 -14.90 -8.13 -25.97
C GLN A 218 -13.90 -7.02 -26.31
N TYR A 219 -12.66 -7.38 -26.63
CA TYR A 219 -11.60 -6.46 -27.01
C TYR A 219 -10.76 -7.03 -28.16
N TYR A 220 -9.95 -6.17 -28.77
CA TYR A 220 -8.97 -6.56 -29.78
C TYR A 220 -7.58 -5.99 -29.45
N PRO A 221 -6.51 -6.72 -29.81
CA PRO A 221 -5.15 -6.23 -29.67
C PRO A 221 -4.80 -5.23 -30.79
N LEU A 222 -4.03 -4.21 -30.44
CA LEU A 222 -3.40 -3.30 -31.40
C LEU A 222 -1.95 -3.76 -31.64
N GLU A 223 -1.45 -3.56 -32.85
CA GLU A 223 -0.04 -3.82 -33.18
C GLU A 223 0.85 -2.82 -32.42
N VAL A 224 1.62 -3.31 -31.44
CA VAL A 224 2.52 -2.48 -30.64
C VAL A 224 3.85 -2.30 -31.38
N SER A 225 4.27 -1.05 -31.52
CA SER A 225 5.59 -0.68 -32.07
C SER A 225 6.26 0.37 -31.21
N PHE A 226 7.59 0.43 -31.25
CA PHE A 226 8.37 1.36 -30.45
C PHE A 226 9.13 2.36 -31.32
N PHE A 227 9.26 3.60 -30.83
CA PHE A 227 10.07 4.62 -31.47
C PHE A 227 10.95 5.34 -30.45
N LYS A 228 12.04 5.93 -30.92
CA LYS A 228 13.01 6.68 -30.11
C LYS A 228 13.55 7.84 -30.93
N SER A 229 13.93 8.93 -30.26
CA SER A 229 14.52 10.08 -30.95
C SER A 229 15.93 9.76 -31.47
N SER A 230 16.44 10.61 -32.36
CA SER A 230 17.83 10.58 -32.81
C SER A 230 18.81 10.74 -31.63
N LEU A 231 18.46 11.57 -30.64
CA LEU A 231 19.22 11.75 -29.40
C LEU A 231 19.17 10.50 -28.52
N ASP A 232 17.99 9.91 -28.31
CA ASP A 232 17.84 8.67 -27.53
C ASP A 232 18.69 7.55 -28.12
N LYS A 233 18.76 7.45 -29.44
CA LYS A 233 19.63 6.48 -30.11
C LYS A 233 21.09 6.66 -29.66
N ARG A 234 21.63 7.88 -29.74
CA ARG A 234 23.02 8.19 -29.32
C ARG A 234 23.22 7.93 -27.83
N LEU A 235 22.26 8.34 -26.99
CA LEU A 235 22.34 8.13 -25.55
C LEU A 235 22.32 6.64 -25.16
N LEU A 236 21.46 5.85 -25.78
CA LEU A 236 21.38 4.40 -25.52
C LEU A 236 22.65 3.67 -25.97
N GLU A 237 23.25 4.07 -27.09
CA GLU A 237 24.56 3.55 -27.53
C GLU A 237 25.66 3.86 -26.50
N HIS A 238 25.71 5.07 -25.95
CA HIS A 238 26.64 5.42 -24.88
C HIS A 238 26.34 4.72 -23.54
N LEU A 239 25.06 4.55 -23.21
CA LEU A 239 24.63 3.83 -22.01
C LEU A 239 25.07 2.37 -22.07
N TRP A 240 24.94 1.74 -23.24
CA TRP A 240 25.35 0.36 -23.47
C TRP A 240 26.83 0.14 -23.16
N ASN A 241 27.70 1.09 -23.50
CA ASN A 241 29.14 1.03 -23.20
C ASN A 241 29.44 0.89 -21.69
N ARG A 242 28.52 1.28 -20.80
CA ARG A 242 28.65 1.09 -19.34
C ARG A 242 27.79 -0.04 -18.80
N TYR A 243 26.58 -0.24 -19.34
CA TYR A 243 25.58 -1.17 -18.79
C TYR A 243 25.72 -2.62 -19.27
N TRP A 244 26.48 -2.90 -20.32
CA TRP A 244 26.67 -4.27 -20.84
C TRP A 244 27.13 -5.26 -19.75
N VAL A 245 27.89 -4.79 -18.76
CA VAL A 245 28.35 -5.59 -17.61
C VAL A 245 27.17 -6.10 -16.78
N SER A 246 26.13 -5.28 -16.59
CA SER A 246 24.92 -5.69 -15.86
C SER A 246 24.21 -6.83 -16.55
N THR A 247 24.16 -6.84 -17.89
CA THR A 247 23.55 -7.94 -18.66
C THR A 247 24.30 -9.26 -18.42
N LEU A 248 25.62 -9.19 -18.25
CA LEU A 248 26.45 -10.37 -17.96
C LEU A 248 26.43 -10.78 -16.48
N SER A 249 26.14 -9.87 -15.54
CA SER A 249 26.14 -10.20 -14.11
C SER A 249 24.78 -10.71 -13.60
N THR A 250 23.66 -10.40 -14.27
CA THR A 250 22.31 -10.75 -13.77
C THR A 250 21.98 -12.24 -13.89
N SER A 251 21.56 -12.87 -12.79
CA SER A 251 21.03 -14.25 -12.79
C SER A 251 19.50 -14.24 -12.87
N THR A 252 18.95 -14.52 -14.06
CA THR A 252 17.49 -14.64 -14.26
C THR A 252 16.91 -15.83 -13.50
N LEU A 253 17.67 -16.92 -13.38
CA LEU A 253 17.24 -18.15 -12.68
C LEU A 253 16.90 -17.89 -11.21
N LEU A 254 17.71 -17.10 -10.51
CA LEU A 254 17.47 -16.78 -9.10
C LEU A 254 16.42 -15.70 -8.93
N THR A 255 16.39 -14.72 -9.84
CA THR A 255 15.47 -13.58 -9.75
C THR A 255 14.01 -14.03 -9.93
N ASN A 256 13.76 -15.04 -10.78
CA ASN A 256 12.42 -15.50 -11.12
C ASN A 256 12.11 -16.92 -10.60
N ALA A 257 12.85 -17.39 -9.59
CA ALA A 257 12.67 -18.74 -9.05
C ALA A 257 11.22 -19.00 -8.62
N ASP A 258 10.62 -18.08 -7.87
CA ASP A 258 9.23 -18.19 -7.40
C ASP A 258 8.24 -18.31 -8.56
N TYR A 259 8.41 -17.51 -9.62
CA TYR A 259 7.57 -17.57 -10.81
C TYR A 259 7.68 -18.93 -11.52
N ILE A 260 8.90 -19.44 -11.73
CA ILE A 260 9.12 -20.74 -12.38
C ILE A 260 8.48 -21.85 -11.54
N THR A 261 8.66 -21.84 -10.21
CA THR A 261 8.02 -22.83 -9.33
C THR A 261 6.49 -22.75 -9.35
N GLY A 262 5.94 -21.53 -9.42
CA GLY A 262 4.50 -21.31 -9.56
C GLY A 262 3.95 -21.84 -10.90
N GLN A 263 4.68 -21.65 -12.00
CA GLN A 263 4.30 -22.21 -13.30
C GLN A 263 4.36 -23.74 -13.30
N ILE A 264 5.34 -24.35 -12.61
CA ILE A 264 5.41 -25.81 -12.47
C ILE A 264 4.19 -26.34 -11.70
N ASN A 265 3.79 -25.69 -10.61
CA ASN A 265 2.58 -26.06 -9.87
C ASN A 265 1.33 -25.93 -10.74
N ASP A 266 1.18 -24.84 -11.49
CA ASP A 266 0.04 -24.63 -12.41
C ASP A 266 0.00 -25.69 -13.54
N VAL A 267 1.15 -26.07 -14.09
CA VAL A 267 1.26 -27.15 -15.08
C VAL A 267 0.87 -28.50 -14.46
N ALA A 268 1.27 -28.77 -13.22
CA ALA A 268 0.88 -29.98 -12.51
C ALA A 268 -0.64 -30.07 -12.34
N ASP A 269 -1.28 -28.99 -11.89
CA ASP A 269 -2.74 -28.91 -11.76
C ASP A 269 -3.44 -29.07 -13.12
N LYS A 270 -2.89 -28.49 -14.20
CA LYS A 270 -3.41 -28.65 -15.58
C LYS A 270 -3.31 -30.10 -16.06
N LEU A 271 -2.24 -30.80 -15.72
CA LEU A 271 -2.05 -32.21 -16.06
C LEU A 271 -3.02 -33.10 -15.28
N GLU A 272 -3.26 -32.84 -13.99
CA GLU A 272 -4.26 -33.55 -13.19
C GLU A 272 -5.69 -33.33 -13.76
N GLN A 273 -6.00 -32.11 -14.21
CA GLN A 273 -7.25 -31.85 -14.92
C GLN A 273 -7.31 -32.61 -16.25
N ALA A 274 -6.23 -32.69 -17.03
CA ALA A 274 -6.21 -33.46 -18.27
C ALA A 274 -6.40 -34.98 -18.01
N GLU A 275 -5.76 -35.52 -16.97
CA GLU A 275 -5.86 -36.93 -16.57
C GLU A 275 -7.27 -37.31 -16.10
N SER A 276 -7.86 -36.52 -15.20
CA SER A 276 -9.23 -36.75 -14.70
C SER A 276 -10.28 -36.73 -15.81
N HIS A 277 -10.03 -35.99 -16.89
CA HIS A 277 -10.90 -35.97 -18.07
C HIS A 277 -10.69 -37.22 -18.93
N LEU A 278 -9.44 -37.60 -19.21
CA LEU A 278 -9.11 -38.81 -19.99
C LEU A 278 -9.68 -40.08 -19.34
N GLY A 279 -9.64 -40.17 -18.00
CA GLY A 279 -10.19 -41.31 -17.25
C GLY A 279 -11.71 -41.46 -17.32
N ARG A 280 -12.46 -40.42 -17.69
CA ARG A 280 -13.94 -40.46 -17.84
C ARG A 280 -14.40 -40.74 -19.27
N THR A 281 -13.60 -40.42 -20.29
CA THR A 281 -13.97 -40.50 -21.71
C THR A 281 -13.65 -41.83 -22.40
N SER A 282 -12.92 -42.76 -21.75
CA SER A 282 -12.46 -44.00 -22.40
C SER A 282 -13.54 -45.05 -22.74
N PHE A 283 -14.83 -44.86 -22.43
CA PHE A 283 -15.85 -45.92 -22.57
C PHE A 283 -17.06 -45.62 -23.46
N LEU A 284 -17.16 -44.47 -24.14
CA LEU A 284 -18.30 -44.15 -25.01
C LEU A 284 -17.84 -43.57 -26.35
N PRO A 285 -18.36 -44.05 -27.50
CA PRO A 285 -18.09 -43.44 -28.80
C PRO A 285 -18.86 -42.11 -28.89
N LEU A 286 -18.14 -40.98 -28.84
CA LEU A 286 -18.73 -39.65 -28.89
C LEU A 286 -18.68 -39.04 -30.32
N PRO A 287 -19.63 -38.15 -30.68
CA PRO A 287 -19.69 -37.49 -31.99
C PRO A 287 -18.54 -36.48 -32.18
N GLU A 288 -18.21 -36.16 -33.45
CA GLU A 288 -17.08 -35.29 -33.84
C GLU A 288 -17.01 -33.90 -33.19
N GLN A 289 -18.08 -33.39 -32.58
CA GLN A 289 -18.11 -32.10 -31.87
C GLN A 289 -17.27 -32.07 -30.59
N ASP A 290 -16.97 -33.23 -29.99
CA ASP A 290 -16.17 -33.33 -28.78
C ASP A 290 -14.65 -33.32 -29.03
N ARG A 291 -14.17 -33.31 -30.29
CA ARG A 291 -12.73 -33.22 -30.62
C ARG A 291 -12.03 -31.92 -30.18
N LYS A 292 -12.76 -30.90 -29.70
CA LYS A 292 -12.14 -29.76 -28.98
C LYS A 292 -11.52 -30.16 -27.63
N GLN A 293 -11.76 -31.39 -27.16
CA GLN A 293 -11.32 -31.90 -25.85
C GLN A 293 -9.90 -32.50 -25.86
N ASP A 294 -9.35 -32.89 -27.01
CA ASP A 294 -7.93 -33.27 -27.18
C ASP A 294 -6.95 -32.10 -26.96
N ASP A 295 -7.48 -30.88 -26.85
CA ASP A 295 -6.71 -29.63 -26.77
C ASP A 295 -6.17 -29.35 -25.35
N LYS A 296 -6.75 -29.92 -24.27
CA LYS A 296 -6.29 -29.65 -22.89
C LYS A 296 -4.90 -30.21 -22.62
N LEU A 297 -4.65 -31.46 -23.02
CA LEU A 297 -3.33 -32.08 -22.88
C LEU A 297 -2.30 -31.39 -23.78
N ALA A 298 -2.68 -31.01 -25.01
CA ALA A 298 -1.83 -30.26 -25.92
C ALA A 298 -1.45 -28.87 -25.37
N LYS A 299 -2.40 -28.16 -24.73
CA LYS A 299 -2.16 -26.90 -24.02
C LYS A 299 -1.21 -27.08 -22.83
N ALA A 300 -1.44 -28.09 -22.00
CA ALA A 300 -0.56 -28.40 -20.86
C ALA A 300 0.87 -28.76 -21.34
N ALA A 301 1.00 -29.51 -22.43
CA ALA A 301 2.29 -29.82 -23.04
C ALA A 301 3.00 -28.57 -23.57
N LYS A 302 2.25 -27.62 -24.16
CA LYS A 302 2.78 -26.34 -24.63
C LYS A 302 3.26 -25.46 -23.46
N ASP A 303 2.50 -25.41 -22.36
CA ASP A 303 2.88 -24.68 -21.15
C ASP A 303 4.12 -25.29 -20.47
N CYS A 304 4.19 -26.62 -20.41
CA CYS A 304 5.36 -27.36 -19.92
C CYS A 304 6.61 -27.06 -20.77
N THR A 305 6.48 -27.17 -22.10
CA THR A 305 7.57 -26.89 -23.04
C THR A 305 8.08 -25.45 -22.88
N LYS A 306 7.17 -24.49 -22.76
CA LYS A 306 7.55 -23.08 -22.57
C LYS A 306 8.30 -22.86 -21.26
N THR A 307 7.81 -23.42 -20.16
CA THR A 307 8.46 -23.32 -18.83
C THR A 307 9.85 -23.96 -18.85
N ALA A 308 9.99 -25.11 -19.51
CA ALA A 308 11.28 -25.77 -19.69
C ALA A 308 12.27 -24.92 -20.52
N VAL A 309 11.82 -24.32 -21.62
CA VAL A 309 12.65 -23.43 -22.45
C VAL A 309 13.13 -22.21 -21.66
N GLU A 310 12.27 -21.56 -20.86
CA GLU A 310 12.64 -20.42 -20.01
C GLU A 310 13.71 -20.80 -18.96
N ALA A 311 13.55 -21.98 -18.34
CA ALA A 311 14.52 -22.51 -17.38
C ALA A 311 15.87 -22.86 -18.03
N VAL A 312 15.85 -23.51 -19.21
CA VAL A 312 17.05 -23.88 -19.96
C VAL A 312 17.79 -22.64 -20.46
N ASN A 313 17.08 -21.62 -20.97
CA ASN A 313 17.70 -20.35 -21.39
C ASN A 313 18.40 -19.65 -20.22
N SER A 314 17.77 -19.67 -19.03
CA SER A 314 18.36 -19.12 -17.82
C SER A 314 19.61 -19.87 -17.37
N LEU A 315 19.60 -21.21 -17.47
CA LEU A 315 20.78 -22.05 -17.19
C LEU A 315 21.90 -21.84 -18.22
N MET A 316 21.55 -21.73 -19.51
CA MET A 316 22.50 -21.48 -20.58
C MET A 316 23.24 -20.15 -20.36
N SER A 317 22.55 -19.11 -19.91
CA SER A 317 23.18 -17.84 -19.52
C SER A 317 24.22 -18.03 -18.40
N GLN A 318 23.96 -18.88 -17.41
CA GLN A 318 24.93 -19.19 -16.35
C GLN A 318 26.14 -19.97 -16.88
N LEU A 319 25.90 -20.98 -17.72
CA LEU A 319 26.97 -21.77 -18.32
C LEU A 319 27.88 -20.91 -19.20
N ILE A 320 27.31 -19.99 -19.98
CA ILE A 320 28.09 -19.02 -20.78
C ILE A 320 28.99 -18.18 -19.87
N LYS A 321 28.48 -17.67 -18.74
CA LYS A 321 29.28 -16.89 -17.78
C LYS A 321 30.38 -17.72 -17.13
N GLU A 322 30.08 -18.96 -16.76
CA GLU A 322 31.09 -19.86 -16.20
C GLU A 322 32.22 -20.13 -17.20
N ARG A 323 31.88 -20.37 -18.48
CA ARG A 323 32.86 -20.56 -19.56
C ARG A 323 33.67 -19.29 -19.82
N LEU A 324 33.04 -18.12 -19.84
CA LEU A 324 33.71 -16.85 -20.10
C LEU A 324 34.63 -16.40 -18.96
N PHE A 325 34.22 -16.53 -17.70
CA PHE A 325 34.93 -15.92 -16.57
C PHE A 325 35.68 -16.93 -15.70
N ASN A 326 35.12 -18.12 -15.47
CA ASN A 326 35.66 -19.05 -14.48
C ASN A 326 36.67 -20.05 -15.07
N GLN A 327 36.51 -20.43 -16.34
CA GLN A 327 37.43 -21.38 -16.99
C GLN A 327 38.77 -20.75 -17.38
N ILE A 328 38.80 -19.47 -17.73
CA ILE A 328 40.05 -18.74 -18.00
C ILE A 328 40.93 -18.72 -16.74
N PHE A 329 40.30 -18.55 -15.56
CA PHE A 329 41.00 -18.59 -14.28
C PHE A 329 41.57 -19.98 -13.97
N ARG A 330 40.86 -21.06 -14.32
CA ARG A 330 41.37 -22.44 -14.17
C ARG A 330 42.57 -22.74 -15.06
N ILE A 331 42.60 -22.24 -16.30
CA ILE A 331 43.74 -22.45 -17.22
C ILE A 331 44.97 -21.66 -16.76
N ASN A 332 44.78 -20.40 -16.30
CA ASN A 332 45.89 -19.59 -15.79
C ASN A 332 46.40 -20.04 -14.41
N THR A 333 45.54 -20.60 -13.56
CA THR A 333 46.00 -21.21 -12.29
C THR A 333 46.71 -22.54 -12.52
N MET A 334 46.37 -23.32 -13.55
CA MET A 334 47.15 -24.52 -13.90
C MET A 334 48.53 -24.21 -14.50
N SER A 335 48.73 -23.06 -15.17
CA SER A 335 50.08 -22.66 -15.64
C SER A 335 50.96 -22.03 -14.54
N HIS A 336 50.35 -21.52 -13.45
CA HIS A 336 51.07 -20.94 -12.32
C HIS A 336 51.25 -21.89 -11.11
N ASN A 337 50.54 -23.02 -11.07
CA ASN A 337 50.57 -23.96 -9.94
C ASN A 337 51.68 -25.02 -9.98
N SER A 338 52.59 -25.01 -10.96
CA SER A 338 53.77 -25.89 -10.94
C SER A 338 54.81 -25.52 -9.86
N TYR A 339 54.66 -24.39 -9.16
CA TYR A 339 55.66 -23.92 -8.17
C TYR A 339 55.13 -23.65 -6.75
N LYS A 340 53.86 -23.96 -6.43
CA LYS A 340 53.27 -23.57 -5.13
C LYS A 340 52.41 -24.64 -4.43
N LEU A 341 52.52 -25.90 -4.84
CA LEU A 341 51.76 -27.02 -4.25
C LEU A 341 52.43 -27.69 -3.04
N LEU A 342 53.39 -27.04 -2.38
CA LEU A 342 54.14 -27.68 -1.29
C LEU A 342 54.11 -26.99 0.07
N ASN A 343 53.39 -25.89 0.28
CA ASN A 343 53.25 -25.35 1.63
C ASN A 343 51.94 -24.60 1.85
N ASN A 344 51.33 -24.90 2.99
CA ASN A 344 50.21 -24.23 3.65
C ASN A 344 48.81 -24.66 3.24
N SER A 345 48.49 -25.90 3.61
CA SER A 345 47.16 -26.28 4.08
C SER A 345 46.92 -25.66 5.46
N THR A 346 46.34 -24.46 5.51
CA THR A 346 45.52 -23.94 6.62
C THR A 346 45.25 -22.46 6.36
N ASP A 347 44.17 -22.16 5.65
CA ASP A 347 43.43 -20.94 5.91
C ASP A 347 41.95 -21.20 5.59
N LYS A 348 41.16 -21.13 6.65
CA LYS A 348 39.70 -21.17 6.59
C LYS A 348 39.23 -19.89 5.91
N LEU A 349 38.69 -20.01 4.71
CA LEU A 349 37.83 -18.97 4.13
C LEU A 349 36.42 -19.18 4.69
N ASP A 350 36.02 -18.27 5.58
CA ASP A 350 34.63 -18.12 6.00
C ASP A 350 33.79 -17.78 4.77
N VAL A 351 33.08 -18.80 4.27
CA VAL A 351 32.04 -18.67 3.26
C VAL A 351 30.75 -18.34 4.02
N ASP A 352 30.30 -17.09 3.93
CA ASP A 352 28.94 -16.76 4.35
C ASP A 352 27.95 -17.62 3.54
N PRO A 353 27.03 -18.36 4.20
CA PRO A 353 26.10 -19.24 3.52
C PRO A 353 25.05 -18.46 2.73
N PRO A 354 24.41 -19.08 1.72
CA PRO A 354 23.43 -18.42 0.88
C PRO A 354 22.21 -17.97 1.71
N VAL A 355 21.75 -16.73 1.51
CA VAL A 355 20.55 -16.20 2.15
C VAL A 355 19.33 -16.98 1.65
N THR A 356 18.94 -18.00 2.42
CA THR A 356 17.78 -18.85 2.19
C THR A 356 16.48 -18.08 2.46
N MET A 357 15.42 -18.37 1.69
CA MET A 357 14.06 -17.77 1.76
C MET A 357 13.44 -17.73 3.18
N ASN A 358 13.86 -18.64 4.05
CA ASN A 358 13.53 -18.62 5.48
C ASN A 358 14.00 -17.34 6.19
N ASN A 359 15.13 -16.76 5.80
CA ASN A 359 15.64 -15.52 6.38
C ASN A 359 14.76 -14.32 6.02
N THR A 360 14.09 -14.30 4.86
CA THR A 360 13.23 -13.18 4.45
C THR A 360 11.88 -13.21 5.18
N LEU A 361 11.24 -14.39 5.28
CA LEU A 361 10.04 -14.58 6.10
C LEU A 361 10.33 -14.38 7.59
N ARG A 362 11.45 -14.92 8.07
CA ARG A 362 11.92 -14.69 9.44
C ARG A 362 12.21 -13.21 9.69
N LYS A 363 12.81 -12.49 8.73
CA LYS A 363 13.05 -11.05 8.83
C LYS A 363 11.73 -10.26 8.88
N ARG A 364 10.74 -10.61 8.04
CA ARG A 364 9.41 -9.97 8.06
C ARG A 364 8.66 -10.28 9.36
N PHE A 365 8.72 -11.52 9.83
CA PHE A 365 8.12 -11.91 11.11
C PHE A 365 8.80 -11.19 12.28
N ILE A 366 10.14 -11.15 12.31
CA ILE A 366 10.91 -10.40 13.31
C ILE A 366 10.54 -8.91 13.27
N GLN A 367 10.39 -8.31 12.08
CA GLN A 367 9.97 -6.91 11.94
C GLN A 367 8.56 -6.66 12.48
N ILE A 368 7.60 -7.55 12.19
CA ILE A 368 6.23 -7.47 12.70
C ILE A 368 6.21 -7.66 14.22
N THR A 369 6.87 -8.70 14.72
CA THR A 369 6.98 -8.98 16.16
C THR A 369 7.64 -7.82 16.89
N PHE A 370 8.72 -7.27 16.33
CA PHE A 370 9.39 -6.09 16.87
C PHE A 370 8.45 -4.87 16.91
N ALA A 371 7.70 -4.59 15.84
CA ALA A 371 6.76 -3.48 15.81
C ALA A 371 5.66 -3.62 16.88
N VAL A 372 5.13 -4.84 17.08
CA VAL A 372 4.12 -5.14 18.11
C VAL A 372 4.71 -4.99 19.52
N ILE A 373 5.89 -5.57 19.79
CA ILE A 373 6.54 -5.48 21.10
C ILE A 373 6.90 -4.03 21.44
N LEU A 374 7.42 -3.28 20.47
CA LEU A 374 7.76 -1.87 20.65
C LEU A 374 6.52 -1.04 21.01
N TYR A 375 5.39 -1.27 20.33
CA TYR A 375 4.11 -0.64 20.66
C TYR A 375 3.65 -0.98 22.07
N TRP A 376 3.72 -2.26 22.46
CA TRP A 376 3.28 -2.71 23.78
C TRP A 376 4.14 -2.10 24.88
N PHE A 377 5.46 -2.12 24.70
CA PHE A 377 6.41 -1.57 25.66
C PHE A 377 6.14 -0.08 25.90
N ILE A 378 6.16 0.75 24.85
CA ILE A 378 5.96 2.20 24.99
C ILE A 378 4.59 2.50 25.60
N SER A 379 3.53 1.83 25.14
CA SER A 379 2.18 2.09 25.62
C SER A 379 1.94 1.64 27.07
N ILE A 380 2.48 0.48 27.48
CA ILE A 380 2.37 0.01 28.87
C ILE A 380 3.18 0.92 29.78
N THR A 381 4.42 1.24 29.42
CA THR A 381 5.28 2.15 30.19
C THR A 381 4.64 3.52 30.34
N MET A 382 4.01 4.07 29.29
CA MET A 382 3.28 5.35 29.37
C MET A 382 2.15 5.32 30.42
N VAL A 383 1.38 4.22 30.49
CA VAL A 383 0.29 4.11 31.48
C VAL A 383 0.82 4.00 32.90
N PHE A 384 1.84 3.18 33.14
CA PHE A 384 2.44 3.05 34.47
C PHE A 384 3.17 4.33 34.90
N LEU A 385 3.84 5.02 33.98
CA LEU A 385 4.48 6.30 34.25
C LEU A 385 3.46 7.38 34.61
N ASN A 386 2.34 7.46 33.88
CA ASN A 386 1.25 8.37 34.22
C ASN A 386 0.65 8.02 35.60
N LYS A 387 0.48 6.73 35.93
CA LYS A 387 0.01 6.31 37.25
C LYS A 387 1.01 6.65 38.35
N TYR A 388 2.30 6.49 38.09
CA TYR A 388 3.37 6.87 39.02
C TYR A 388 3.36 8.39 39.28
N LEU A 389 3.22 9.23 38.25
CA LEU A 389 3.14 10.68 38.39
C LEU A 389 1.91 11.13 39.20
N LEU A 390 0.77 10.45 39.01
CA LEU A 390 -0.50 10.79 39.67
C LEU A 390 -0.67 10.22 41.08
N SER A 391 -0.13 9.02 41.36
CA SER A 391 -0.51 8.26 42.55
C SER A 391 0.66 7.71 43.37
N SER A 392 1.93 7.89 42.94
CA SER A 392 3.08 7.43 43.74
C SER A 392 3.23 8.24 45.02
N ASN A 393 3.67 7.60 46.10
CA ASN A 393 3.93 8.25 47.38
C ASN A 393 5.07 9.28 47.32
N ASP A 394 5.97 9.16 46.34
CA ASP A 394 7.11 10.04 46.17
C ASP A 394 6.78 11.31 45.38
N VAL A 395 5.85 11.27 44.43
CA VAL A 395 5.53 12.44 43.60
C VAL A 395 4.19 13.07 44.01
N LYS A 396 3.11 12.32 44.27
CA LYS A 396 1.78 12.84 44.70
C LYS A 396 1.41 14.24 44.16
N LEU A 397 1.57 14.47 42.85
CA LEU A 397 1.07 15.70 42.24
C LEU A 397 -0.40 15.46 41.88
N ASP A 398 -1.32 16.02 42.67
CA ASP A 398 -2.76 15.95 42.39
C ASP A 398 -3.19 16.95 41.30
N ALA A 399 -2.51 16.91 40.15
CA ALA A 399 -2.74 17.80 39.00
C ALA A 399 -2.65 17.05 37.65
N PRO A 400 -3.61 16.17 37.32
CA PRO A 400 -3.66 15.44 36.06
C PRO A 400 -3.72 16.29 34.80
N LEU A 401 -4.35 17.47 34.85
CA LEU A 401 -4.44 18.37 33.69
C LEU A 401 -3.10 19.04 33.44
N PHE A 402 -2.40 19.45 34.50
CA PHE A 402 -1.04 20.00 34.40
C PHE A 402 -0.05 19.01 33.78
N ILE A 403 -0.08 17.74 34.21
CA ILE A 403 0.77 16.69 33.64
C ILE A 403 0.54 16.56 32.14
N THR A 404 -0.72 16.50 31.72
CA THR A 404 -1.09 16.36 30.31
C THR A 404 -0.72 17.60 29.49
N TRP A 405 -0.99 18.80 30.04
CA TRP A 405 -0.64 20.05 29.40
C TRP A 405 0.87 20.11 29.10
N TYR A 406 1.71 19.76 30.08
CA TYR A 406 3.16 19.72 29.87
C TYR A 406 3.57 18.68 28.82
N GLN A 407 2.93 17.50 28.78
CA GLN A 407 3.16 16.49 27.73
C GLN A 407 2.83 17.03 26.33
N CYS A 408 1.73 17.78 26.18
CA CYS A 408 1.37 18.44 24.92
C CYS A 408 2.41 19.52 24.52
N VAL A 409 2.90 20.31 25.48
CA VAL A 409 3.97 21.31 25.25
C VAL A 409 5.25 20.64 24.75
N VAL A 410 5.69 19.56 25.41
CA VAL A 410 6.85 18.78 24.98
C VAL A 410 6.65 18.22 23.58
N THR A 411 5.44 17.72 23.26
CA THR A 411 5.09 17.19 21.94
C THR A 411 5.19 18.26 20.85
N VAL A 412 4.67 19.47 21.10
CA VAL A 412 4.80 20.60 20.17
C VAL A 412 6.27 21.02 20.01
N GLY A 413 7.04 21.04 21.11
CA GLY A 413 8.46 21.35 21.10
C GLY A 413 9.28 20.36 20.26
N ILE A 414 9.03 19.06 20.40
CA ILE A 414 9.68 18.02 19.59
C ILE A 414 9.31 18.17 18.11
N CYS A 415 8.02 18.37 17.79
CA CYS A 415 7.58 18.59 16.41
C CYS A 415 8.21 19.83 15.78
N ALA A 416 8.33 20.93 16.53
CA ALA A 416 8.98 22.16 16.08
C ALA A 416 10.49 21.99 15.86
N LEU A 417 11.17 21.28 16.77
CA LEU A 417 12.60 20.94 16.65
C LEU A 417 12.87 20.12 15.40
N LEU A 418 12.13 19.01 15.21
CA LEU A 418 12.25 18.14 14.04
C LEU A 418 11.90 18.87 12.73
N GLY A 419 10.89 19.75 12.75
CA GLY A 419 10.53 20.59 11.62
C GLY A 419 11.59 21.63 11.25
N SER A 420 12.39 22.10 12.21
CA SER A 420 13.54 22.99 11.97
C SER A 420 14.74 22.21 11.40
N LEU A 421 15.00 21.01 11.94
CA LEU A 421 16.08 20.12 11.48
C LEU A 421 15.85 19.54 10.08
N ASN A 422 14.61 19.54 9.59
CA ASN A 422 14.26 19.22 8.20
C ASN A 422 15.10 20.02 7.18
N LYS A 423 15.47 21.27 7.49
CA LYS A 423 16.32 22.09 6.60
C LYS A 423 17.75 21.56 6.43
N HIS A 424 18.24 20.74 7.36
CA HIS A 424 19.64 20.30 7.42
C HIS A 424 19.81 18.78 7.21
N ILE A 425 18.79 17.97 7.46
CA ILE A 425 18.87 16.50 7.42
C ILE A 425 17.67 15.93 6.65
N THR A 426 17.94 15.27 5.51
CA THR A 426 16.95 14.69 4.58
C THR A 426 16.07 13.59 5.19
N ILE A 427 16.52 12.94 6.27
CA ILE A 427 15.74 11.93 7.02
C ILE A 427 14.48 12.54 7.67
N PHE A 428 14.47 13.84 7.99
CA PHE A 428 13.32 14.51 8.62
C PHE A 428 12.38 15.21 7.64
N SER A 429 12.50 14.93 6.33
CA SER A 429 11.68 15.51 5.26
C SER A 429 10.17 15.32 5.43
N LYS A 430 9.73 14.32 6.20
CA LYS A 430 8.33 14.05 6.53
C LYS A 430 7.73 15.00 7.59
N PHE A 431 8.55 15.72 8.35
CA PHE A 431 8.08 16.61 9.40
C PHE A 431 7.77 18.01 8.84
N PRO A 432 6.57 18.55 9.09
CA PRO A 432 6.18 19.84 8.54
C PRO A 432 7.07 20.96 9.09
N THR A 433 7.50 21.87 8.21
CA THR A 433 8.15 23.11 8.65
C THR A 433 7.20 23.91 9.51
N PHE A 434 7.68 24.40 10.66
CA PHE A 434 6.86 25.12 11.63
C PHE A 434 6.36 26.46 11.06
N LYS A 435 5.15 26.43 10.47
CA LYS A 435 4.34 27.61 10.12
C LYS A 435 2.94 27.35 10.65
N ILE A 436 2.57 28.05 11.73
CA ILE A 436 1.23 27.96 12.31
C ILE A 436 0.30 28.84 11.47
N ASP A 437 -0.63 28.20 10.79
CA ASP A 437 -1.75 28.88 10.14
C ASP A 437 -2.96 28.83 11.08
N LEU A 438 -3.44 30.00 11.50
CA LEU A 438 -4.59 30.15 12.40
C LEU A 438 -5.88 29.60 11.79
N LYS A 439 -5.99 29.54 10.46
CA LYS A 439 -7.16 28.97 9.77
C LYS A 439 -7.22 27.46 9.97
N ILE A 440 -6.10 26.76 9.75
CA ILE A 440 -5.98 25.33 9.96
C ILE A 440 -6.16 24.98 11.44
N ALA A 441 -5.60 25.80 12.35
CA ALA A 441 -5.80 25.64 13.78
C ALA A 441 -7.29 25.70 14.18
N ARG A 442 -8.08 26.61 13.57
CA ARG A 442 -9.52 26.70 13.79
C ARG A 442 -10.27 25.49 13.25
N ASP A 443 -9.90 24.99 12.07
CA ASP A 443 -10.56 23.84 11.44
C ASP A 443 -10.31 22.53 12.23
N VAL A 444 -9.15 22.41 12.88
CA VAL A 444 -8.77 21.27 13.74
C VAL A 444 -9.34 21.41 15.17
N LEU A 445 -9.84 22.59 15.56
CA LEU A 445 -10.32 22.85 16.93
C LEU A 445 -11.37 21.86 17.46
N PRO A 446 -12.39 21.43 16.68
CA PRO A 446 -13.38 20.45 17.16
C PRO A 446 -12.75 19.12 17.58
N LEU A 447 -11.73 18.65 16.84
CA LEU A 447 -10.94 17.47 17.20
C LEU A 447 -10.21 17.70 18.52
N SER A 448 -9.57 18.87 18.68
CA SER A 448 -8.83 19.20 19.90
C SER A 448 -9.70 19.28 21.14
N VAL A 449 -10.95 19.74 21.01
CA VAL A 449 -11.93 19.72 22.12
C VAL A 449 -12.28 18.28 22.51
N MET A 450 -12.54 17.39 21.54
CA MET A 450 -12.80 15.97 21.82
C MET A 450 -11.59 15.28 22.45
N PHE A 451 -10.38 15.58 21.98
CA PHE A 451 -9.12 15.08 22.52
C PHE A 451 -8.90 15.51 23.98
N VAL A 452 -9.09 16.80 24.28
CA VAL A 452 -8.93 17.34 25.64
C VAL A 452 -9.96 16.71 26.58
N ALA A 453 -11.23 16.64 26.18
CA ALA A 453 -12.28 15.97 26.95
C ALA A 453 -11.95 14.49 27.21
N MET A 454 -11.49 13.78 26.18
CA MET A 454 -11.04 12.39 26.30
C MET A 454 -9.96 12.24 27.37
N ILE A 455 -8.91 13.06 27.34
CA ILE A 455 -7.81 12.93 28.31
C ILE A 455 -8.24 13.30 29.74
N ILE A 456 -9.09 14.32 29.91
CA ILE A 456 -9.64 14.70 31.22
C ILE A 456 -10.35 13.52 31.87
N PHE A 457 -11.35 12.96 31.19
CA PHE A 457 -12.12 11.85 31.74
C PHE A 457 -11.25 10.62 31.93
N ASN A 458 -10.31 10.35 31.03
CA ASN A 458 -9.38 9.24 31.13
C ASN A 458 -8.46 9.32 32.37
N ASN A 459 -7.90 10.49 32.65
CA ASN A 459 -7.07 10.71 33.84
C ASN A 459 -7.90 10.68 35.12
N LEU A 460 -9.12 11.22 35.11
CA LEU A 460 -10.05 11.12 36.24
C LEU A 460 -10.44 9.66 36.52
N THR A 461 -10.63 8.84 35.49
CA THR A 461 -10.82 7.38 35.64
C THR A 461 -9.64 6.75 36.37
N LEU A 462 -8.40 7.05 35.98
CA LEU A 462 -7.20 6.50 36.63
C LEU A 462 -6.97 7.02 38.07
N LYS A 463 -7.55 8.18 38.40
CA LYS A 463 -7.57 8.74 39.77
C LYS A 463 -8.54 7.99 40.66
N TYR A 464 -9.76 7.74 40.19
CA TYR A 464 -10.84 7.15 40.99
C TYR A 464 -10.93 5.62 40.91
N LEU A 465 -10.35 4.99 39.89
CA LEU A 465 -10.39 3.54 39.67
C LEU A 465 -8.99 2.92 39.67
N THR A 466 -8.94 1.63 39.99
CA THR A 466 -7.74 0.81 39.88
C THR A 466 -7.34 0.64 38.41
N VAL A 467 -6.04 0.47 38.16
CA VAL A 467 -5.51 0.20 36.81
C VAL A 467 -6.09 -1.10 36.24
N SER A 468 -6.45 -2.03 37.12
CA SER A 468 -7.07 -3.31 36.79
C SER A 468 -8.49 -3.15 36.24
N PHE A 469 -9.30 -2.26 36.83
CA PHE A 469 -10.67 -2.00 36.36
C PHE A 469 -10.74 -1.02 35.17
N TYR A 470 -9.67 -0.25 34.95
CA TYR A 470 -9.53 0.66 33.82
C TYR A 470 -9.77 -0.01 32.44
N MET A 471 -9.34 -1.27 32.26
CA MET A 471 -9.57 -2.03 31.02
C MET A 471 -11.07 -2.25 30.75
N VAL A 472 -11.81 -2.61 31.79
CA VAL A 472 -13.25 -2.91 31.72
C VAL A 472 -14.02 -1.67 31.27
N GLY A 473 -13.75 -0.51 31.86
CA GLY A 473 -14.34 0.77 31.43
C GLY A 473 -13.95 1.18 30.01
N ARG A 474 -12.69 0.96 29.60
CA ARG A 474 -12.19 1.34 28.27
C ARG A 474 -12.80 0.52 27.14
N SER A 475 -13.14 -0.74 27.39
CA SER A 475 -13.73 -1.63 26.37
C SER A 475 -15.07 -1.15 25.81
N LEU A 476 -15.81 -0.32 26.57
CA LEU A 476 -17.06 0.31 26.11
C LEU A 476 -16.85 1.27 24.94
N THR A 477 -15.61 1.69 24.68
CA THR A 477 -15.26 2.51 23.51
C THR A 477 -15.75 1.84 22.22
N THR A 478 -15.62 0.52 22.10
CA THR A 478 -16.08 -0.24 20.93
C THR A 478 -17.59 -0.10 20.73
N VAL A 479 -18.36 -0.20 21.81
CA VAL A 479 -19.81 -0.06 21.82
C VAL A 479 -20.22 1.37 21.48
N ALA A 480 -19.58 2.37 22.12
CA ALA A 480 -19.81 3.78 21.84
C ALA A 480 -19.50 4.11 20.37
N ASN A 481 -18.40 3.58 19.82
CA ASN A 481 -18.02 3.82 18.43
C ASN A 481 -19.06 3.25 17.45
N VAL A 482 -19.61 2.07 17.71
CA VAL A 482 -20.72 1.50 16.92
C VAL A 482 -21.94 2.42 16.94
N ILE A 483 -22.33 2.89 18.13
CA ILE A 483 -23.47 3.79 18.31
C ILE A 483 -23.26 5.10 17.55
N PHE A 484 -22.12 5.78 17.75
CA PHE A 484 -21.85 7.06 17.09
C PHE A 484 -21.63 6.92 15.59
N THR A 485 -21.05 5.82 15.12
CA THR A 485 -20.92 5.56 13.68
C THR A 485 -22.29 5.40 13.03
N TYR A 486 -23.24 4.75 13.71
CA TYR A 486 -24.63 4.68 13.24
C TYR A 486 -25.30 6.05 13.20
N PHE A 487 -25.24 6.82 14.28
CA PHE A 487 -25.92 8.13 14.36
C PHE A 487 -25.27 9.24 13.53
N MET A 488 -23.93 9.31 13.48
CA MET A 488 -23.20 10.40 12.80
C MET A 488 -22.84 10.10 11.35
N LEU A 489 -22.64 8.82 10.98
CA LEU A 489 -22.30 8.43 9.61
C LEU A 489 -23.41 7.64 8.90
N GLY A 490 -24.51 7.30 9.59
CA GLY A 490 -25.64 6.57 8.99
C GLY A 490 -25.33 5.12 8.61
N GLN A 491 -24.19 4.57 9.03
CA GLN A 491 -23.77 3.22 8.65
C GLN A 491 -24.44 2.16 9.52
N LYS A 492 -25.23 1.27 8.92
CA LYS A 492 -25.88 0.15 9.61
C LYS A 492 -24.84 -0.91 10.02
N THR A 493 -24.97 -1.45 11.22
CA THR A 493 -24.11 -2.51 11.76
C THR A 493 -24.80 -3.87 11.74
N SER A 494 -24.06 -4.95 11.48
CA SER A 494 -24.65 -6.29 11.45
C SER A 494 -25.11 -6.76 12.83
N PHE A 495 -26.04 -7.72 12.83
CA PHE A 495 -26.49 -8.39 14.05
C PHE A 495 -25.34 -9.14 14.77
N LYS A 496 -24.39 -9.71 14.01
CA LYS A 496 -23.21 -10.39 14.57
C LYS A 496 -22.32 -9.42 15.35
N ALA A 497 -22.13 -8.21 14.82
CA ALA A 497 -21.37 -7.15 15.49
C ALA A 497 -22.11 -6.66 16.75
N LEU A 498 -23.44 -6.55 16.71
CA LEU A 498 -24.27 -6.17 17.86
C LEU A 498 -24.23 -7.21 18.98
N ALA A 499 -24.24 -8.51 18.64
CA ALA A 499 -24.09 -9.59 19.61
C ALA A 499 -22.73 -9.52 20.35
N CYS A 500 -21.65 -9.17 19.63
CA CYS A 500 -20.34 -8.95 20.26
C CYS A 500 -20.36 -7.74 21.22
N CYS A 501 -21.04 -6.66 20.86
CA CYS A 501 -21.25 -5.52 21.77
C CYS A 501 -22.03 -5.93 23.03
N GLY A 502 -23.06 -6.79 22.89
CA GLY A 502 -23.79 -7.34 24.03
C GLY A 502 -22.89 -8.13 24.99
N LEU A 503 -21.94 -8.90 24.45
CA LEU A 503 -20.97 -9.66 25.24
C LEU A 503 -20.02 -8.73 26.02
N ILE A 504 -19.57 -7.63 25.40
CA ILE A 504 -18.76 -6.60 26.07
C ILE A 504 -19.54 -5.93 27.21
N ILE A 505 -20.81 -5.59 26.97
CA ILE A 505 -21.69 -4.98 28.00
C ILE A 505 -21.91 -5.93 29.17
N ALA A 506 -22.15 -7.21 28.90
CA ALA A 506 -22.30 -8.24 29.94
C ALA A 506 -21.01 -8.38 30.77
N GLY A 507 -19.84 -8.41 30.12
CA GLY A 507 -18.56 -8.40 30.80
C GLY A 507 -18.36 -7.16 31.68
N PHE A 508 -18.77 -5.98 31.22
CA PHE A 508 -18.69 -4.73 31.99
C PHE A 508 -19.56 -4.74 33.25
N PHE A 509 -20.84 -5.13 33.14
CA PHE A 509 -21.72 -5.22 34.31
C PHE A 509 -21.24 -6.26 35.32
N LEU A 510 -20.75 -7.42 34.85
CA LEU A 510 -20.14 -8.42 35.72
C LEU A 510 -18.90 -7.88 36.43
N GLY A 511 -18.10 -7.06 35.75
CA GLY A 511 -16.94 -6.40 36.34
C GLY A 511 -17.30 -5.39 37.43
N ILE A 512 -18.34 -4.59 37.20
CA ILE A 512 -18.88 -3.65 38.21
C ILE A 512 -19.38 -4.40 39.43
N ASP A 513 -20.17 -5.46 39.23
CA ASP A 513 -20.76 -6.24 40.32
C ASP A 513 -19.69 -6.82 41.24
N GLN A 514 -18.61 -7.34 40.68
CA GLN A 514 -17.50 -7.91 41.45
C GLN A 514 -16.65 -6.84 42.16
N GLU A 515 -16.40 -5.68 41.54
CA GLU A 515 -15.69 -4.57 42.21
C GLU A 515 -16.55 -3.95 43.32
N ASN A 516 -17.87 -3.94 43.16
CA ASN A 516 -18.84 -3.54 44.18
C ASN A 516 -18.83 -4.51 45.37
N ALA A 517 -18.83 -5.82 45.08
CA ALA A 517 -18.73 -6.86 46.11
C ALA A 517 -17.40 -6.79 46.90
N LEU A 518 -16.32 -6.33 46.26
CA LEU A 518 -15.03 -6.08 46.89
C LEU A 518 -14.94 -4.73 47.63
N GLY A 519 -15.98 -3.89 47.56
CA GLY A 519 -16.02 -2.56 48.21
C GLY A 519 -15.04 -1.54 47.63
N THR A 520 -14.49 -1.81 46.44
CA THR A 520 -13.45 -0.98 45.78
C THR A 520 -14.01 -0.11 44.66
N LEU A 521 -15.33 -0.19 44.41
CA LEU A 521 -15.99 0.55 43.34
C LEU A 521 -16.22 2.04 43.70
N SER A 522 -15.72 2.92 42.85
CA SER A 522 -16.08 4.34 42.84
C SER A 522 -17.12 4.62 41.75
N MET A 523 -18.34 5.04 42.14
CA MET A 523 -19.40 5.38 41.18
C MET A 523 -19.03 6.57 40.28
N SER A 524 -18.32 7.56 40.83
CA SER A 524 -17.78 8.68 40.05
C SER A 524 -16.71 8.21 39.07
N GLY A 525 -15.86 7.25 39.49
CA GLY A 525 -14.87 6.60 38.64
C GLY A 525 -15.49 5.84 37.47
N ALA A 526 -16.53 5.03 37.74
CA ALA A 526 -17.25 4.29 36.70
C ALA A 526 -17.90 5.22 35.67
N PHE A 527 -18.55 6.30 36.11
CA PHE A 527 -19.09 7.32 35.21
C PHE A 527 -18.00 7.98 34.35
N CYS A 528 -16.87 8.38 34.96
CA CYS A 528 -15.74 8.94 34.21
C CYS A 528 -15.19 7.94 33.19
N GLY A 529 -15.16 6.65 33.51
CA GLY A 529 -14.74 5.58 32.60
C GLY A 529 -15.65 5.45 31.37
N VAL A 530 -16.97 5.49 31.57
CA VAL A 530 -17.94 5.48 30.47
C VAL A 530 -17.82 6.76 29.62
N ALA A 531 -17.72 7.92 30.26
CA ALA A 531 -17.56 9.21 29.58
C ALA A 531 -16.26 9.25 28.76
N SER A 532 -15.15 8.77 29.32
CA SER A 532 -13.87 8.63 28.60
C SER A 532 -14.05 7.80 27.34
N SER A 533 -14.69 6.63 27.43
CA SER A 533 -14.93 5.74 26.28
C SER A 533 -15.77 6.38 25.17
N VAL A 534 -16.73 7.24 25.52
CA VAL A 534 -17.51 8.04 24.56
C VAL A 534 -16.62 9.05 23.82
N PHE A 535 -15.81 9.83 24.56
CA PHE A 535 -14.93 10.82 23.94
C PHE A 535 -13.79 10.19 23.14
N VAL A 536 -13.30 9.00 23.51
CA VAL A 536 -12.35 8.24 22.67
C VAL A 536 -12.98 7.89 21.31
N ALA A 537 -14.24 7.43 21.30
CA ALA A 537 -14.94 7.09 20.06
C ALA A 537 -15.19 8.32 19.19
N LEU A 538 -15.65 9.44 19.79
CA LEU A 538 -15.84 10.70 19.08
C LEU A 538 -14.52 11.24 18.52
N ASN A 539 -13.45 11.21 19.31
CA ASN A 539 -12.12 11.64 18.89
C ASN A 539 -11.63 10.85 17.66
N ALA A 540 -11.88 9.54 17.59
CA ALA A 540 -11.56 8.73 16.42
C ALA A 540 -12.35 9.16 15.17
N ILE A 541 -13.65 9.45 15.31
CA ILE A 541 -14.50 9.93 14.20
C ILE A 541 -14.04 11.31 13.70
N TYR A 542 -13.78 12.25 14.61
CA TYR A 542 -13.31 13.59 14.25
C TYR A 542 -11.89 13.57 13.68
N THR A 543 -11.03 12.65 14.10
CA THR A 543 -9.69 12.47 13.51
C THR A 543 -9.81 12.15 12.03
N SER A 544 -10.68 11.19 11.67
CA SER A 544 -10.94 10.84 10.28
C SER A 544 -11.57 11.98 9.47
N ARG A 545 -12.38 12.84 10.09
CA ARG A 545 -12.98 14.02 9.43
C ARG A 545 -12.01 15.18 9.23
N CYS A 546 -11.04 15.38 10.14
CA CYS A 546 -10.12 16.51 10.12
C CYS A 546 -8.80 16.20 9.38
N LEU A 547 -8.51 14.92 9.10
CA LEU A 547 -7.31 14.51 8.35
C LEU A 547 -7.19 15.17 6.95
N PRO A 548 -8.28 15.34 6.17
CA PRO A 548 -8.24 16.06 4.90
C PRO A 548 -7.88 17.56 5.05
N CYS A 549 -8.20 18.19 6.19
CA CYS A 549 -7.95 19.61 6.43
C CYS A 549 -6.45 19.96 6.60
N VAL A 550 -5.58 18.95 6.73
CA VAL A 550 -4.13 19.10 6.93
C VAL A 550 -3.31 18.41 5.84
N ASP A 551 -3.86 18.34 4.62
CA ASP A 551 -3.23 17.71 3.46
C ASP A 551 -2.90 16.22 3.69
N ASN A 552 -3.76 15.51 4.43
CA ASN A 552 -3.57 14.10 4.82
C ASN A 552 -2.25 13.81 5.57
N ASN A 553 -1.61 14.85 6.12
CA ASN A 553 -0.38 14.68 6.90
C ASN A 553 -0.71 14.48 8.39
N VAL A 554 -0.54 13.24 8.86
CA VAL A 554 -0.77 12.83 10.27
C VAL A 554 0.08 13.63 11.26
N TRP A 555 1.31 14.01 10.89
CA TRP A 555 2.21 14.79 11.75
C TRP A 555 1.76 16.24 11.87
N ARG A 556 1.24 16.79 10.78
CA ARG A 556 0.62 18.12 10.79
C ARG A 556 -0.64 18.11 11.65
N LEU A 557 -1.49 17.09 11.53
CA LEU A 557 -2.66 16.92 12.40
C LEU A 557 -2.26 16.86 13.88
N CYS A 558 -1.24 16.07 14.21
CA CYS A 558 -0.71 15.92 15.56
C CYS A 558 -0.20 17.25 16.13
N LEU A 559 0.54 18.03 15.33
CA LEU A 559 1.04 19.34 15.73
C LEU A 559 -0.10 20.32 16.02
N TYR A 560 -1.04 20.51 15.10
CA TYR A 560 -2.16 21.43 15.29
C TYR A 560 -3.07 21.00 16.43
N ASN A 561 -3.30 19.69 16.59
CA ASN A 561 -4.10 19.16 17.69
C ASN A 561 -3.47 19.44 19.06
N ASN A 562 -2.16 19.16 19.22
CA ASN A 562 -1.45 19.42 20.47
C ASN A 562 -1.27 20.91 20.74
N PHE A 563 -1.09 21.74 19.69
CA PHE A 563 -1.03 23.20 19.82
C PHE A 563 -2.35 23.77 20.36
N ASN A 564 -3.48 23.40 19.76
CA ASN A 564 -4.80 23.77 20.26
C ASN A 564 -5.05 23.24 21.67
N ALA A 565 -4.65 22.00 21.97
CA ALA A 565 -4.78 21.42 23.31
C ALA A 565 -4.01 22.22 24.37
N CYS A 566 -2.80 22.71 24.06
CA CYS A 566 -2.02 23.56 24.97
C CYS A 566 -2.81 24.83 25.37
N ILE A 567 -3.57 25.41 24.44
CA ILE A 567 -4.40 26.59 24.70
C ILE A 567 -5.64 26.21 25.52
N LEU A 568 -6.31 25.10 25.18
CA LEU A 568 -7.54 24.63 25.83
C LEU A 568 -7.32 24.19 27.29
N PHE A 569 -6.16 23.62 27.63
CA PHE A 569 -5.88 23.17 28.99
C PHE A 569 -5.68 24.31 30.00
N LEU A 570 -5.23 25.50 29.57
CA LEU A 570 -4.99 26.65 30.45
C LEU A 570 -6.24 27.10 31.23
N PRO A 571 -7.39 27.42 30.59
CA PRO A 571 -8.59 27.79 31.33
C PRO A 571 -9.13 26.64 32.18
N LEU A 572 -8.96 25.39 31.74
CA LEU A 572 -9.43 24.22 32.49
C LEU A 572 -8.62 24.02 33.78
N MET A 573 -7.30 24.20 33.76
CA MET A 573 -6.49 24.14 34.99
C MET A 573 -6.89 25.18 36.03
N ILE A 574 -7.37 26.35 35.59
CA ILE A 574 -7.89 27.40 36.47
C ILE A 574 -9.22 26.97 37.08
N ILE A 575 -10.16 26.48 36.24
CA ILE A 575 -11.50 26.05 36.67
C ILE A 575 -11.42 24.88 37.66
N PHE A 576 -10.54 23.91 37.41
CA PHE A 576 -10.35 22.74 38.29
C PHE A 576 -9.44 23.03 39.50
N GLY A 577 -8.90 24.25 39.62
CA GLY A 577 -8.09 24.65 40.77
C GLY A 577 -6.71 23.98 40.85
N GLU A 578 -6.21 23.38 39.76
CA GLU A 578 -4.90 22.71 39.77
C GLU A 578 -3.73 23.72 39.85
N LEU A 579 -3.95 24.96 39.42
CA LEU A 579 -2.90 25.99 39.42
C LEU A 579 -2.37 26.26 40.84
N SER A 580 -3.25 26.29 41.85
CA SER A 580 -2.86 26.50 43.25
C SER A 580 -2.14 25.29 43.84
N ILE A 581 -2.46 24.08 43.38
CA ILE A 581 -1.79 22.83 43.77
C ILE A 581 -0.36 22.81 43.22
N VAL A 582 -0.18 23.20 41.96
CA VAL A 582 1.13 23.23 41.28
C VAL A 582 2.05 24.29 41.89
N ILE A 583 1.55 25.50 42.13
CA ILE A 583 2.35 26.59 42.70
C ILE A 583 2.86 26.25 44.11
N ASN A 584 2.03 25.56 44.91
CA ASN A 584 2.38 25.18 46.28
C ASN A 584 3.10 23.82 46.37
N TYR A 585 3.43 23.21 45.24
CA TYR A 585 4.04 21.89 45.21
C TYR A 585 5.53 21.95 45.56
N SER A 586 5.90 21.36 46.70
CA SER A 586 7.24 21.43 47.28
C SER A 586 8.35 20.81 46.43
N LYS A 587 8.02 19.88 45.53
CA LYS A 587 8.99 19.18 44.67
C LYS A 587 9.06 19.75 43.25
N ILE A 588 8.44 20.91 42.98
CA ILE A 588 8.43 21.51 41.64
C ILE A 588 9.84 21.89 41.14
N PHE A 589 10.80 22.10 42.03
CA PHE A 589 12.20 22.39 41.67
C PHE A 589 13.09 21.14 41.59
N ASN A 590 12.54 19.93 41.82
CA ASN A 590 13.33 18.70 41.79
C ASN A 590 13.61 18.22 40.36
N LEU A 591 14.88 17.90 40.07
CA LEU A 591 15.31 17.37 38.78
C LEU A 591 14.66 16.02 38.41
N PRO A 592 14.51 15.04 39.33
CA PRO A 592 13.85 13.77 39.01
C PRO A 592 12.38 13.92 38.59
N PHE A 593 11.69 14.91 39.15
CA PHE A 593 10.30 15.22 38.80
C PHE A 593 10.22 15.70 37.34
N TRP A 594 11.04 16.67 36.95
CA TRP A 594 11.08 17.15 35.56
C TRP A 594 11.56 16.09 34.59
N PHE A 595 12.51 15.25 34.98
CA PHE A 595 12.91 14.11 34.15
C PHE A 595 11.74 13.16 33.88
N ALA A 596 10.97 12.79 34.91
CA ALA A 596 9.79 11.94 34.75
C ALA A 596 8.70 12.62 33.89
N MET A 597 8.48 13.92 34.07
CA MET A 597 7.52 14.71 33.27
C MET A 597 7.94 14.79 31.79
N SER A 598 9.21 15.09 31.49
CA SER A 598 9.72 15.15 30.12
C SER A 598 9.76 13.77 29.47
N MET A 599 10.09 12.71 30.23
CA MET A 599 10.02 11.33 29.75
C MET A 599 8.59 10.94 29.37
N ALA A 600 7.59 11.33 30.18
CA ALA A 600 6.19 11.09 29.86
C ALA A 600 5.76 11.84 28.58
N GLY A 601 6.24 13.08 28.37
CA GLY A 601 6.04 13.83 27.13
C GLY A 601 6.66 13.14 25.91
N LEU A 602 7.90 12.64 26.05
CA LEU A 602 8.61 11.91 24.99
C LEU A 602 7.90 10.60 24.61
N LEU A 603 7.46 9.83 25.60
CA LEU A 603 6.69 8.60 25.37
C LEU A 603 5.33 8.91 24.73
N GLY A 604 4.67 10.00 25.15
CA GLY A 604 3.44 10.50 24.56
C GLY A 604 3.58 10.84 23.06
N PHE A 605 4.66 11.53 22.67
CA PHE A 605 4.98 11.77 21.25
C PHE A 605 5.30 10.45 20.52
N SER A 606 6.12 9.60 21.12
CA SER A 606 6.57 8.32 20.54
C SER A 606 5.41 7.35 20.28
N MET A 607 4.32 7.44 21.05
CA MET A 607 3.10 6.67 20.81
C MET A 607 2.53 6.91 19.41
N GLY A 608 2.51 8.15 18.93
CA GLY A 608 2.05 8.47 17.58
C GLY A 608 2.91 7.80 16.50
N TYR A 609 4.22 7.82 16.67
CA TYR A 609 5.17 7.16 15.77
C TYR A 609 4.98 5.64 15.74
N VAL A 610 4.96 5.00 16.91
CA VAL A 610 4.94 3.55 17.00
C VAL A 610 3.59 2.96 16.63
N THR A 611 2.48 3.65 16.90
CA THR A 611 1.16 3.28 16.37
C THR A 611 1.16 3.33 14.83
N GLY A 612 1.69 4.39 14.22
CA GLY A 612 1.82 4.48 12.77
C GLY A 612 2.72 3.39 12.18
N TYR A 613 3.87 3.13 12.80
CA TYR A 613 4.82 2.08 12.39
C TYR A 613 4.21 0.69 12.47
N GLN A 614 3.47 0.39 13.55
CA GLN A 614 2.77 -0.88 13.69
C GLN A 614 1.70 -1.05 12.62
N ILE A 615 0.91 -0.02 12.34
CA ILE A 615 -0.13 -0.05 11.30
C ILE A 615 0.50 -0.30 9.91
N GLN A 616 1.63 0.38 9.60
CA GLN A 616 2.36 0.19 8.35
C GLN A 616 2.90 -1.23 8.17
N MET A 617 3.43 -1.82 9.25
CA MET A 617 3.97 -3.19 9.21
C MET A 617 2.88 -4.27 9.26
N THR A 618 1.67 -3.92 9.70
CA THR A 618 0.55 -4.85 9.88
C THR A 618 -0.70 -4.36 9.15
N SER A 619 -1.73 -3.91 9.88
CA SER A 619 -2.92 -3.25 9.36
C SER A 619 -3.62 -2.49 10.50
N PRO A 620 -4.52 -1.53 10.19
CA PRO A 620 -5.32 -0.84 11.21
C PRO A 620 -6.15 -1.80 12.07
N LEU A 621 -6.64 -2.89 11.47
CA LEU A 621 -7.38 -3.92 12.19
C LEU A 621 -6.47 -4.71 13.14
N THR A 622 -5.29 -5.10 12.69
CA THR A 622 -4.29 -5.82 13.51
C THR A 622 -3.81 -4.95 14.67
N HIS A 623 -3.62 -3.65 14.45
CA HIS A 623 -3.34 -2.67 15.51
C HIS A 623 -4.46 -2.66 16.57
N ASN A 624 -5.73 -2.63 16.16
CA ASN A 624 -6.86 -2.63 17.10
C ASN A 624 -6.94 -3.93 17.92
N VAL A 625 -6.72 -5.09 17.30
CA VAL A 625 -6.64 -6.38 18.00
C VAL A 625 -5.46 -6.39 18.97
N SER A 626 -4.30 -5.91 18.52
CA SER A 626 -3.08 -5.81 19.33
C SER A 626 -3.27 -4.87 20.52
N GLY A 627 -3.97 -3.74 20.36
CA GLY A 627 -4.29 -2.80 21.44
C GLY A 627 -5.18 -3.39 22.53
N THR A 628 -6.13 -4.26 22.15
CA THR A 628 -6.96 -5.00 23.13
C THR A 628 -6.12 -6.02 23.90
N ALA A 629 -5.30 -6.81 23.20
CA ALA A 629 -4.41 -7.79 23.84
C ALA A 629 -3.37 -7.12 24.76
N LYS A 630 -2.81 -5.98 24.34
CA LYS A 630 -1.95 -5.13 25.18
C LYS A 630 -2.66 -4.69 26.47
N SER A 631 -3.91 -4.26 26.36
CA SER A 631 -4.68 -3.79 27.52
C SER A 631 -4.92 -4.92 28.53
N TYR A 632 -5.12 -6.15 28.04
CA TYR A 632 -5.19 -7.34 28.91
C TYR A 632 -3.88 -7.63 29.63
N VAL A 633 -2.74 -7.61 28.90
CA VAL A 633 -1.42 -7.80 29.53
C VAL A 633 -1.10 -6.68 30.51
N GLN A 634 -1.49 -5.45 30.22
CA GLN A 634 -1.38 -4.32 31.15
C GLN A 634 -2.18 -4.57 32.44
N THR A 635 -3.40 -5.11 32.34
CA THR A 635 -4.23 -5.48 33.50
C THR A 635 -3.57 -6.59 34.32
N LEU A 636 -3.06 -7.63 33.69
CA LEU A 636 -2.32 -8.70 34.37
C LEU A 636 -1.11 -8.16 35.13
N LEU A 637 -0.31 -7.32 34.47
CA LEU A 637 0.85 -6.68 35.09
C LEU A 637 0.43 -5.77 36.26
N ALA A 638 -0.67 -5.03 36.14
CA ALA A 638 -1.17 -4.18 37.22
C ALA A 638 -1.57 -5.00 38.45
N VAL A 639 -2.31 -6.10 38.28
CA VAL A 639 -2.70 -6.98 39.38
C VAL A 639 -1.46 -7.55 40.10
N VAL A 640 -0.44 -7.94 39.34
CA VAL A 640 0.82 -8.46 39.91
C VAL A 640 1.62 -7.37 40.62
N ILE A 641 1.83 -6.21 39.98
CA ILE A 641 2.65 -5.11 40.51
C ILE A 641 2.02 -4.50 41.76
N TYR A 642 0.71 -4.30 41.76
CA TYR A 642 -0.02 -3.72 42.89
C TYR A 642 -0.49 -4.77 43.91
N SER A 643 -0.17 -6.05 43.70
CA SER A 643 -0.55 -7.17 44.59
C SER A 643 -2.05 -7.18 44.92
N GLU A 644 -2.90 -6.92 43.92
CA GLU A 644 -4.35 -6.90 44.08
C GLU A 644 -4.93 -8.33 44.08
N THR A 645 -5.81 -8.66 45.03
CA THR A 645 -6.55 -9.92 45.02
C THR A 645 -7.87 -9.75 44.27
N LYS A 646 -8.11 -10.53 43.21
CA LYS A 646 -9.33 -10.48 42.38
C LYS A 646 -10.07 -11.82 42.39
N THR A 647 -11.41 -11.77 42.33
CA THR A 647 -12.26 -12.96 42.29
C THR A 647 -12.18 -13.69 40.95
N THR A 648 -12.53 -14.97 40.92
CA THR A 648 -12.60 -15.76 39.67
C THR A 648 -13.63 -15.19 38.68
N LEU A 649 -14.77 -14.70 39.19
CA LEU A 649 -15.81 -14.06 38.39
C LEU A 649 -15.32 -12.76 37.73
N TRP A 650 -14.41 -12.02 38.39
CA TRP A 650 -13.78 -10.83 37.83
C TRP A 650 -12.85 -11.17 36.64
N TRP A 651 -12.14 -12.30 36.70
CA TRP A 651 -11.37 -12.79 35.56
C TRP A 651 -12.27 -13.23 34.39
N ILE A 652 -13.41 -13.84 34.69
CA ILE A 652 -14.42 -14.21 33.68
C ILE A 652 -14.98 -12.95 33.00
N SER A 653 -15.25 -11.87 33.76
CA SER A 653 -15.63 -10.57 33.21
C SER A 653 -14.59 -10.04 32.21
N ASN A 654 -13.31 -10.07 32.56
CA ASN A 654 -12.22 -9.64 31.66
C ASN A 654 -12.11 -10.52 30.41
N LEU A 655 -12.33 -11.84 30.53
CA LEU A 655 -12.36 -12.74 29.39
C LEU A 655 -13.54 -12.46 28.45
N PHE A 656 -14.72 -12.13 29.01
CA PHE A 656 -15.86 -11.71 28.21
C PHE A 656 -15.55 -10.41 27.45
N VAL A 657 -15.00 -9.41 28.13
CA VAL A 657 -14.60 -8.15 27.50
C VAL A 657 -13.56 -8.35 26.38
N LEU A 658 -12.53 -9.16 26.64
CA LEU A 658 -11.46 -9.48 25.68
C LEU A 658 -12.00 -10.28 24.49
N GLY A 659 -12.74 -11.35 24.76
CA GLY A 659 -13.34 -12.22 23.75
C GLY A 659 -14.34 -11.47 22.88
N GLY A 660 -15.22 -10.67 23.49
CA GLY A 660 -16.18 -9.83 22.76
C GLY A 660 -15.51 -8.80 21.86
N SER A 661 -14.45 -8.16 22.33
CA SER A 661 -13.67 -7.19 21.53
C SER A 661 -12.90 -7.86 20.38
N GLY A 662 -12.32 -9.04 20.62
CA GLY A 662 -11.64 -9.84 19.60
C GLY A 662 -12.59 -10.39 18.53
N LEU A 663 -13.73 -10.94 18.95
CA LEU A 663 -14.79 -11.41 18.05
C LEU A 663 -15.37 -10.25 17.23
N PHE A 664 -15.59 -9.09 17.85
CA PHE A 664 -16.04 -7.89 17.13
C PHE A 664 -15.06 -7.49 16.02
N ALA A 665 -13.75 -7.49 16.31
CA ALA A 665 -12.73 -7.20 15.31
C ALA A 665 -12.75 -8.23 14.17
N HIS A 666 -12.90 -9.51 14.48
CA HIS A 666 -13.00 -10.58 13.49
C HIS A 666 -14.27 -10.48 12.62
N VAL A 667 -15.41 -10.17 13.24
CA VAL A 667 -16.68 -9.96 12.55
C VAL A 667 -16.57 -8.77 11.61
N ARG A 668 -16.01 -7.63 12.06
CA ARG A 668 -15.77 -6.47 11.20
C ARG A 668 -14.82 -6.78 10.04
N ALA A 669 -13.77 -7.58 10.28
CA ALA A 669 -12.88 -8.04 9.22
C ALA A 669 -13.62 -8.87 8.16
N THR A 670 -14.52 -9.74 8.61
CA THR A 670 -15.32 -10.60 7.75
C THR A 670 -16.39 -9.81 7.01
N GLU A 671 -17.04 -8.84 7.64
CA GLU A 671 -17.99 -7.91 7.01
C GLU A 671 -17.32 -7.06 5.94
N MET A 672 -16.11 -6.56 6.19
CA MET A 672 -15.35 -5.83 5.19
C MET A 672 -15.06 -6.71 3.97
N LYS A 673 -14.74 -7.99 4.18
CA LYS A 673 -14.57 -8.98 3.08
C LYS A 673 -15.91 -9.34 2.40
N GLN A 674 -17.00 -9.45 3.15
CA GLN A 674 -18.31 -9.81 2.61
C GLN A 674 -18.96 -8.67 1.84
N ASN A 675 -18.96 -7.44 2.35
CA ASN A 675 -19.44 -6.27 1.61
C ASN A 675 -18.66 -6.06 0.31
N HIS A 676 -17.36 -6.38 0.31
CA HIS A 676 -16.54 -6.41 -0.89
C HIS A 676 -17.04 -7.46 -1.91
N ASN A 677 -17.44 -8.66 -1.44
CA ASN A 677 -17.98 -9.72 -2.28
C ASN A 677 -19.45 -9.48 -2.70
N THR A 678 -20.28 -8.83 -1.87
CA THR A 678 -21.70 -8.56 -2.17
C THR A 678 -21.83 -7.42 -3.16
N ASN A 679 -21.06 -6.33 -3.03
CA ASN A 679 -21.02 -5.29 -4.06
C ASN A 679 -20.55 -5.87 -5.41
N LYS A 680 -19.57 -6.79 -5.39
CA LYS A 680 -19.14 -7.53 -6.58
C LYS A 680 -20.26 -8.37 -7.23
N ASN A 681 -21.22 -8.88 -6.45
CA ASN A 681 -22.35 -9.68 -6.97
C ASN A 681 -23.57 -8.83 -7.35
N SER A 682 -23.80 -7.70 -6.70
CA SER A 682 -24.88 -6.76 -7.04
C SER A 682 -24.64 -6.09 -8.39
N ASP A 683 -23.40 -5.70 -8.66
CA ASP A 683 -23.00 -5.13 -9.96
C ASP A 683 -23.22 -6.13 -11.11
N ASN A 684 -22.99 -7.43 -10.87
CA ASN A 684 -23.25 -8.51 -11.83
C ASN A 684 -24.75 -8.78 -12.11
N ASN A 685 -25.64 -8.53 -11.13
CA ASN A 685 -27.09 -8.79 -11.27
C ASN A 685 -27.85 -7.58 -11.84
N SER A 686 -27.36 -6.35 -11.69
CA SER A 686 -27.97 -5.18 -12.34
C SER A 686 -27.79 -5.15 -13.86
N THR A 687 -26.80 -5.86 -14.40
CA THR A 687 -26.58 -6.01 -15.85
C THR A 687 -27.50 -7.01 -16.53
N THR A 688 -28.20 -7.87 -15.78
CA THR A 688 -29.09 -8.92 -16.32
C THR A 688 -30.58 -8.60 -16.26
N SER A 689 -30.98 -7.48 -15.64
CA SER A 689 -32.38 -7.07 -15.54
C SER A 689 -32.64 -5.67 -16.14
N LEU A 690 -32.59 -5.56 -17.46
CA LEU A 690 -33.37 -4.54 -18.18
C LEU A 690 -34.44 -5.28 -19.01
N PRO A 691 -35.72 -4.92 -18.89
CA PRO A 691 -36.80 -5.63 -19.57
C PRO A 691 -36.67 -5.49 -21.09
N LYS A 692 -37.05 -6.58 -21.79
CA LYS A 692 -37.04 -6.77 -23.24
C LYS A 692 -37.76 -5.67 -24.01
#